data_AF-A0A2N0FS28-F1
#
_entry.id   AF-A0A2N0FS28-F1
#
_cell.length_a   1.000
_cell.length_b   1.000
_cell.length_c   1.000
_cell.angle_alpha   90.00
_cell.angle_beta   90.00
_cell.angle_gamma   90.00
#
_symmetry.space_group_name_H-M   'P 1'
#
loop_
_entity.id
_entity.type
_entity.pdbx_description
1 polymer ?
#
loop_
_entity_poly.entity_id
_entity_poly.type
_entity_poly.pdbx_seq_one_letter_code
_entity_poly.pdbx_strand_id
1 'polypeptide(L)'
;MNDKLRELAEESYANYSSALNDIDRIKTDIAHVRQGKVELSEIQTDKERLSNRISREGTAELRALERINGEANFQDIRIIQRIVELSRAVGRITTNSRLGNTGYGTGFLIAPNLMLTNNHVLGTAETASNSTIQFNYELDQLGNPNKSESFNLLPEEFFMTSHYKKDVADPYSGLDFTIVAVEKVSNEGTPLSNFPVARLDKKLGKIIDGENCAIVQHPKGDYKKIVMKDIRMLVLKDDFLIYESDTLPGSSGSMVLGLGTGEVVALHHSAVPRKNRHGQWLRKDGSVVQAGDPDNVIDWMGNEGIRISSILNMIERMPVSQAMEKHKATLVRVLETDANSRLVHNERNTTPSKQYVMNRSESISNHTLYFEIQLSGVKEMQDDWKENAASLVPGLILSEPLYPMSTENAHRLFYYIHVQSDKTPWEVAAELEGLPQIDTCTPDLEMSTDIKPGHYGRWSGNESLESLDDGTADWGKSEGDFKIRWANASLVKDFIPKGQSGEYRKWNLNATNANNLKDIKAYKSVKDNADKIRLIQLDTGYTDHSKVLGGYNLLHDEDFIDGEDARDEMSMGILKQPGHGTRTASIIMGNRANGRIENDGNQGVAVAEEESLVKVIPYRISKSVILIGRGRNLFNAVSQAINANADVVFMCMGSYPRPMIYSIAKTAYERGVIWVCAAGNMVESVIAPAVYPGTIAVAATNPNNEPWRYSSYGPAVDIAAPGEDVYVPFKNKKQEDIMVFGSGTSYATPHVASAAALWKAKNLKQLNEFIEQPWQIVELFRKHLKESAQNVVDNRQWDQKRFGAGILDLTALLNKDVTAEEIKGLKNAYAGKESRKEWDLGVRETVHFLWNTARRKLTPGFESATAQEALTERARISVAAMSGRPVNKVFESYAQFDEDQTEKLLKVYFESFN
;
A
#
# COMPACT_ATOMS: atom_id res chain seq x y z
N MET A 1 1.86 42.01 -0.10
CA MET A 1 2.11 41.47 -1.47
C MET A 1 1.68 40.02 -1.56
N ASN A 2 1.96 39.20 -0.53
CA ASN A 2 1.45 37.82 -0.44
C ASN A 2 -0.06 37.69 -0.63
N ASP A 3 -0.82 38.64 -0.09
CA ASP A 3 -2.26 38.54 0.14
C ASP A 3 -3.05 38.42 -1.17
N LYS A 4 -2.66 39.17 -2.20
CA LYS A 4 -3.30 39.13 -3.52
C LYS A 4 -2.91 37.91 -4.36
N LEU A 5 -1.75 37.31 -4.07
CA LEU A 5 -1.38 35.97 -4.56
C LEU A 5 -2.11 34.87 -3.77
N ARG A 6 -2.45 35.12 -2.49
CA ARG A 6 -3.31 34.25 -1.68
C ARG A 6 -4.74 34.28 -2.21
N GLU A 7 -5.33 35.44 -2.48
CA GLU A 7 -6.66 35.58 -3.12
C GLU A 7 -6.71 34.84 -4.46
N LEU A 8 -5.77 35.11 -5.38
CA LEU A 8 -5.75 34.41 -6.69
C LEU A 8 -5.51 32.90 -6.56
N ALA A 9 -4.74 32.46 -5.56
CA ALA A 9 -4.57 31.04 -5.27
C ALA A 9 -5.81 30.43 -4.59
N GLU A 10 -6.54 31.19 -3.77
CA GLU A 10 -7.78 30.80 -3.10
C GLU A 10 -8.96 30.74 -4.08
N GLU A 11 -9.06 31.67 -5.05
CA GLU A 11 -10.00 31.58 -6.18
C GLU A 11 -9.66 30.42 -7.11
N SER A 12 -8.39 30.26 -7.48
CA SER A 12 -7.96 29.13 -8.32
C SER A 12 -8.17 27.78 -7.61
N TYR A 13 -7.94 27.73 -6.30
CA TYR A 13 -8.21 26.56 -5.47
C TYR A 13 -9.70 26.34 -5.24
N ALA A 14 -10.53 27.38 -5.14
CA ALA A 14 -11.98 27.26 -5.05
C ALA A 14 -12.57 26.71 -6.35
N ASN A 15 -12.18 27.23 -7.51
CA ASN A 15 -12.62 26.73 -8.82
C ASN A 15 -12.13 25.30 -9.09
N TYR A 16 -10.93 24.95 -8.64
CA TYR A 16 -10.38 23.59 -8.74
C TYR A 16 -11.00 22.61 -7.73
N SER A 17 -11.28 23.07 -6.51
CA SER A 17 -11.92 22.28 -5.45
C SER A 17 -13.40 22.10 -5.69
N SER A 18 -14.11 23.07 -6.28
CA SER A 18 -15.48 22.87 -6.80
C SER A 18 -15.46 21.69 -7.76
N ALA A 19 -14.68 21.76 -8.84
CA ALA A 19 -14.63 20.70 -9.84
C ALA A 19 -14.27 19.31 -9.26
N LEU A 20 -13.42 19.21 -8.23
CA LEU A 20 -13.15 17.93 -7.55
C LEU A 20 -14.30 17.49 -6.64
N ASN A 21 -14.84 18.36 -5.79
CA ASN A 21 -15.99 18.05 -4.93
C ASN A 21 -17.24 17.72 -5.76
N ASP A 22 -17.39 18.34 -6.93
CA ASP A 22 -18.42 18.06 -7.93
C ASP A 22 -18.20 16.67 -8.56
N ILE A 23 -16.96 16.32 -8.97
CA ILE A 23 -16.62 14.97 -9.45
C ILE A 23 -16.89 13.92 -8.38
N ASP A 24 -16.45 14.13 -7.14
CA ASP A 24 -16.55 13.14 -6.05
C ASP A 24 -18.00 13.02 -5.55
N ARG A 25 -18.77 14.11 -5.53
CA ARG A 25 -20.23 14.06 -5.37
C ARG A 25 -20.85 13.22 -6.48
N ILE A 26 -20.59 13.55 -7.75
CA ILE A 26 -21.21 12.88 -8.89
C ILE A 26 -20.82 11.39 -8.92
N LYS A 27 -19.60 11.02 -8.52
CA LYS A 27 -19.18 9.62 -8.34
C LYS A 27 -19.91 8.90 -7.19
N THR A 28 -20.15 9.60 -6.08
CA THR A 28 -20.92 9.08 -4.94
C THR A 28 -22.39 8.90 -5.32
N ASP A 29 -22.98 9.87 -6.00
CA ASP A 29 -24.37 9.83 -6.43
C ASP A 29 -24.59 8.84 -7.60
N ILE A 30 -23.61 8.66 -8.48
CA ILE A 30 -23.55 7.53 -9.43
C ILE A 30 -23.66 6.18 -8.69
N ALA A 31 -22.99 6.04 -7.55
CA ALA A 31 -23.07 4.82 -6.75
C ALA A 31 -24.45 4.67 -6.08
N HIS A 32 -25.11 5.77 -5.69
CA HIS A 32 -26.48 5.76 -5.19
C HIS A 32 -27.52 5.43 -6.28
N VAL A 33 -27.37 5.94 -7.50
CA VAL A 33 -28.19 5.58 -8.67
C VAL A 33 -27.99 4.12 -9.07
N ARG A 34 -26.76 3.59 -9.00
CA ARG A 34 -26.43 2.17 -9.17
C ARG A 34 -26.96 1.24 -8.06
N GLN A 35 -27.69 1.79 -7.09
CA GLN A 35 -28.27 1.08 -5.94
C GLN A 35 -29.76 1.42 -5.76
N GLY A 36 -30.40 2.05 -6.76
CA GLY A 36 -31.82 2.42 -6.73
C GLY A 36 -32.22 3.40 -5.62
N LYS A 37 -31.26 4.14 -5.03
CA LYS A 37 -31.50 5.03 -3.88
C LYS A 37 -31.99 6.43 -4.26
N VAL A 38 -31.67 6.87 -5.47
CA VAL A 38 -32.08 8.13 -6.13
C VAL A 38 -32.09 7.88 -7.65
N GLU A 39 -32.81 8.72 -8.40
CA GLU A 39 -32.87 8.68 -9.85
C GLU A 39 -31.71 9.45 -10.52
N LEU A 40 -31.34 9.11 -11.76
CA LEU A 40 -30.26 9.81 -12.48
C LEU A 40 -30.55 11.31 -12.68
N SER A 41 -31.83 11.68 -12.78
CA SER A 41 -32.27 13.08 -12.82
C SER A 41 -32.01 13.85 -11.52
N GLU A 42 -31.84 13.17 -10.38
CA GLU A 42 -31.71 13.78 -9.06
C GLU A 42 -30.26 14.12 -8.70
N ILE A 43 -29.27 13.51 -9.38
CA ILE A 43 -27.87 13.97 -9.36
C ILE A 43 -27.75 15.39 -9.94
N GLN A 44 -28.62 15.75 -10.90
CA GLN A 44 -28.48 16.97 -11.68
C GLN A 44 -28.83 18.22 -10.87
N THR A 45 -27.81 18.95 -10.44
CA THR A 45 -27.95 20.21 -9.70
C THR A 45 -28.43 21.39 -10.58
N ASP A 46 -28.13 21.36 -11.88
CA ASP A 46 -28.56 22.35 -12.87
C ASP A 46 -29.99 22.05 -13.36
N LYS A 47 -30.96 22.71 -12.71
CA LYS A 47 -32.39 22.59 -13.02
C LYS A 47 -32.75 23.06 -14.44
N GLU A 48 -31.98 23.96 -15.04
CA GLU A 48 -32.22 24.40 -16.41
C GLU A 48 -31.76 23.33 -17.41
N ARG A 49 -30.60 22.72 -17.17
CA ARG A 49 -30.10 21.56 -17.93
C ARG A 49 -31.02 20.36 -17.82
N LEU A 50 -31.58 20.08 -16.63
CA LEU A 50 -32.56 19.02 -16.42
C LEU A 50 -33.89 19.29 -17.15
N SER A 51 -34.41 20.52 -17.09
CA SER A 51 -35.61 20.93 -17.83
C SER A 51 -35.41 20.82 -19.34
N ASN A 52 -34.28 21.32 -19.85
CA ASN A 52 -33.89 21.17 -21.25
C ASN A 52 -33.70 19.68 -21.65
N ARG A 53 -33.23 18.83 -20.74
CA ARG A 53 -33.09 17.38 -20.97
C ARG A 53 -34.43 16.68 -21.13
N ILE A 54 -35.38 16.90 -20.21
CA ILE A 54 -36.76 16.37 -20.34
C ILE A 54 -37.39 16.86 -21.65
N SER A 55 -37.16 18.14 -22.00
CA SER A 55 -37.58 18.72 -23.27
C SER A 55 -36.91 18.09 -24.51
N ARG A 56 -35.70 17.50 -24.38
CA ARG A 56 -34.94 16.77 -25.44
C ARG A 56 -35.26 15.28 -25.56
N GLU A 57 -35.61 14.61 -24.48
CA GLU A 57 -36.15 13.24 -24.54
C GLU A 57 -37.61 13.25 -25.04
N GLY A 58 -38.36 14.29 -24.70
CA GLY A 58 -39.78 14.41 -25.04
C GLY A 58 -40.69 13.70 -24.03
N THR A 59 -40.17 13.45 -22.82
CA THR A 59 -40.77 12.67 -21.73
C THR A 59 -41.80 13.42 -20.90
N ALA A 60 -42.37 14.49 -21.45
CA ALA A 60 -43.62 15.06 -20.94
C ALA A 60 -44.77 14.09 -21.23
N GLU A 61 -45.47 13.66 -20.19
CA GLU A 61 -46.60 12.71 -20.22
C GLU A 61 -46.27 11.25 -20.58
N LEU A 62 -45.60 10.52 -19.66
CA LEU A 62 -45.70 9.05 -19.62
C LEU A 62 -45.98 8.51 -18.20
N ARG A 63 -47.04 9.03 -17.56
CA ARG A 63 -47.69 8.38 -16.40
C ARG A 63 -48.53 7.20 -16.87
N ALA A 64 -47.92 6.02 -17.04
CA ALA A 64 -48.66 4.80 -17.33
C ALA A 64 -48.07 3.56 -16.62
N LEU A 65 -48.87 3.06 -15.69
CA LEU A 65 -48.79 1.76 -15.01
C LEU A 65 -48.26 0.60 -15.89
N GLU A 66 -47.25 -0.11 -15.38
CA GLU A 66 -47.16 -1.58 -15.26
C GLU A 66 -46.13 -1.89 -14.14
N ARG A 67 -46.07 -3.12 -13.64
CA ARG A 67 -45.28 -3.45 -12.42
C ARG A 67 -43.80 -3.68 -12.71
N ILE A 68 -42.94 -2.88 -12.08
CA ILE A 68 -41.48 -3.10 -12.04
C ILE A 68 -41.12 -3.65 -10.65
N ASN A 69 -40.43 -4.78 -10.60
CA ASN A 69 -39.77 -5.30 -9.40
C ASN A 69 -38.25 -5.14 -9.59
N GLY A 70 -37.64 -4.14 -8.95
CA GLY A 70 -36.21 -3.83 -9.07
C GLY A 70 -35.90 -2.58 -9.90
N GLU A 71 -34.63 -2.33 -10.19
CA GLU A 71 -34.15 -1.17 -10.97
C GLU A 71 -34.31 -1.40 -12.49
N ALA A 72 -34.85 -0.41 -13.20
CA ALA A 72 -35.20 -0.50 -14.61
C ALA A 72 -34.11 0.07 -15.55
N ASN A 73 -33.01 -0.67 -15.72
CA ASN A 73 -31.85 -0.24 -16.52
C ASN A 73 -32.04 -0.45 -18.04
N PHE A 74 -32.98 0.28 -18.66
CA PHE A 74 -33.30 0.18 -20.08
C PHE A 74 -32.74 1.35 -20.91
N GLN A 75 -32.05 1.04 -22.00
CA GLN A 75 -31.62 2.01 -23.02
C GLN A 75 -32.51 1.86 -24.28
N ASP A 76 -33.06 2.97 -24.77
CA ASP A 76 -33.92 2.94 -25.97
C ASP A 76 -33.10 2.60 -27.23
N ILE A 77 -33.58 1.60 -27.98
CA ILE A 77 -32.96 1.10 -29.22
C ILE A 77 -32.77 2.20 -30.27
N ARG A 78 -33.63 3.23 -30.29
CA ARG A 78 -33.52 4.39 -31.20
C ARG A 78 -32.22 5.15 -30.99
N ILE A 79 -31.68 5.18 -29.77
CA ILE A 79 -30.40 5.85 -29.50
C ILE A 79 -29.23 5.01 -29.99
N ILE A 80 -29.26 3.68 -29.81
CA ILE A 80 -28.25 2.77 -30.36
C ILE A 80 -28.25 2.83 -31.90
N GLN A 81 -29.43 2.87 -32.53
CA GLN A 81 -29.58 3.08 -33.97
C GLN A 81 -28.96 4.43 -34.41
N ARG A 82 -29.24 5.53 -33.68
CA ARG A 82 -28.66 6.85 -33.94
C ARG A 82 -27.13 6.88 -33.78
N ILE A 83 -26.58 6.15 -32.81
CA ILE A 83 -25.13 6.01 -32.61
C ILE A 83 -24.48 5.25 -33.78
N VAL A 84 -25.10 4.18 -34.26
CA VAL A 84 -24.62 3.39 -35.42
C VAL A 84 -24.75 4.14 -36.75
N GLU A 85 -25.76 5.00 -36.89
CA GLU A 85 -25.84 5.92 -38.03
C GLU A 85 -24.73 6.97 -37.95
N LEU A 86 -24.58 7.67 -36.82
CA LEU A 86 -23.57 8.70 -36.62
C LEU A 86 -22.14 8.15 -36.68
N SER A 87 -21.88 6.89 -36.31
CA SER A 87 -20.53 6.31 -36.42
C SER A 87 -20.04 6.20 -37.87
N ARG A 88 -20.93 6.27 -38.87
CA ARG A 88 -20.56 6.37 -40.29
C ARG A 88 -20.05 7.76 -40.68
N ALA A 89 -20.37 8.80 -39.93
CA ALA A 89 -19.82 10.15 -40.10
C ALA A 89 -18.35 10.26 -39.64
N VAL A 90 -17.82 9.23 -38.98
CA VAL A 90 -16.46 9.18 -38.41
C VAL A 90 -15.51 8.42 -39.34
N GLY A 91 -14.33 8.97 -39.56
CA GLY A 91 -13.25 8.36 -40.35
C GLY A 91 -11.87 8.49 -39.70
N ARG A 92 -10.94 7.68 -40.18
CA ARG A 92 -9.52 7.72 -39.79
C ARG A 92 -8.81 8.78 -40.62
N ILE A 93 -8.17 9.74 -39.98
CA ILE A 93 -7.27 10.70 -40.64
C ILE A 93 -5.90 10.04 -40.76
N THR A 94 -5.27 10.16 -41.93
CA THR A 94 -3.85 9.86 -42.15
C THR A 94 -3.14 11.14 -42.58
N THR A 95 -2.13 11.54 -41.80
CA THR A 95 -1.28 12.70 -42.13
C THR A 95 -0.04 12.22 -42.87
N ASN A 96 0.35 12.90 -43.95
CA ASN A 96 1.52 12.49 -44.74
C ASN A 96 2.51 13.64 -44.91
N SER A 97 3.77 13.26 -45.17
CA SER A 97 4.85 14.13 -45.58
C SER A 97 5.48 13.61 -46.87
N ARG A 98 6.45 14.35 -47.41
CA ARG A 98 7.29 13.89 -48.55
C ARG A 98 8.10 12.61 -48.29
N LEU A 99 8.11 12.10 -47.05
CA LEU A 99 8.79 10.87 -46.64
C LEU A 99 7.82 9.71 -46.31
N GLY A 100 6.49 9.92 -46.42
CA GLY A 100 5.45 8.94 -46.10
C GLY A 100 4.50 9.40 -44.99
N ASN A 101 3.66 8.48 -44.52
CA ASN A 101 2.70 8.71 -43.44
C ASN A 101 3.43 9.09 -42.13
N THR A 102 2.99 10.17 -41.49
CA THR A 102 3.56 10.77 -40.28
C THR A 102 2.68 10.62 -39.03
N GLY A 103 1.43 10.17 -39.16
CA GLY A 103 0.52 10.10 -38.03
C GLY A 103 -0.91 9.70 -38.39
N TYR A 104 -1.63 9.27 -37.36
CA TYR A 104 -3.04 8.88 -37.43
C TYR A 104 -3.87 9.70 -36.45
N GLY A 105 -5.10 10.02 -36.83
CA GLY A 105 -6.09 10.62 -35.95
C GLY A 105 -7.51 10.17 -36.30
N THR A 106 -8.49 10.71 -35.58
CA THR A 106 -9.92 10.55 -35.87
C THR A 106 -10.51 11.91 -36.28
N GLY A 107 -11.53 11.90 -37.12
CA GLY A 107 -12.31 13.10 -37.44
C GLY A 107 -13.70 12.73 -37.95
N PHE A 108 -14.60 13.70 -37.99
CA PHE A 108 -15.98 13.45 -38.40
C PHE A 108 -16.65 14.63 -39.12
N LEU A 109 -17.61 14.33 -40.00
CA LEU A 109 -18.33 15.33 -40.79
C LEU A 109 -19.32 16.12 -39.94
N ILE A 110 -19.23 17.45 -40.00
CA ILE A 110 -20.10 18.40 -39.28
C ILE A 110 -20.93 19.29 -40.22
N ALA A 111 -20.55 19.36 -41.50
CA ALA A 111 -21.36 19.88 -42.60
C ALA A 111 -21.08 19.05 -43.88
N PRO A 112 -21.88 19.17 -44.96
CA PRO A 112 -21.77 18.30 -46.15
C PRO A 112 -20.42 18.29 -46.88
N ASN A 113 -19.54 19.27 -46.62
CA ASN A 113 -18.16 19.28 -47.09
C ASN A 113 -17.15 19.72 -46.01
N LEU A 114 -17.51 19.73 -44.72
CA LEU A 114 -16.63 20.16 -43.62
C LEU A 114 -16.52 19.09 -42.54
N MET A 115 -15.31 18.76 -42.13
CA MET A 115 -15.04 17.86 -41.00
C MET A 115 -14.43 18.59 -39.80
N LEU A 116 -14.58 18.00 -38.62
CA LEU A 116 -14.00 18.44 -37.35
C LEU A 116 -12.97 17.40 -36.85
N THR A 117 -11.84 17.89 -36.36
CA THR A 117 -10.80 17.14 -35.61
C THR A 117 -10.03 18.12 -34.71
N ASN A 118 -8.91 17.73 -34.11
CA ASN A 118 -8.10 18.62 -33.26
C ASN A 118 -7.07 19.45 -34.02
N ASN A 119 -6.64 20.57 -33.43
CA ASN A 119 -5.53 21.36 -33.95
C ASN A 119 -4.21 20.58 -33.88
N HIS A 120 -3.96 19.80 -32.82
CA HIS A 120 -2.75 18.97 -32.79
C HIS A 120 -2.76 17.80 -33.80
N VAL A 121 -3.91 17.47 -34.42
CA VAL A 121 -4.01 16.49 -35.53
C VAL A 121 -3.81 17.18 -36.88
N LEU A 122 -4.46 18.32 -37.12
CA LEU A 122 -4.33 19.13 -38.35
C LEU A 122 -4.01 20.60 -38.00
N GLY A 123 -2.75 20.86 -37.67
CA GLY A 123 -2.33 22.15 -37.09
C GLY A 123 -2.13 23.28 -38.09
N THR A 124 -1.99 22.98 -39.38
CA THR A 124 -1.81 23.98 -40.45
C THR A 124 -2.53 23.56 -41.73
N ALA A 125 -2.77 24.53 -42.61
CA ALA A 125 -3.25 24.28 -43.96
C ALA A 125 -2.30 23.35 -44.76
N GLU A 126 -0.97 23.50 -44.63
CA GLU A 126 -0.01 22.60 -45.31
C GLU A 126 -0.10 21.16 -44.79
N THR A 127 -0.28 20.96 -43.48
CA THR A 127 -0.53 19.63 -42.93
C THR A 127 -1.82 19.04 -43.49
N ALA A 128 -2.88 19.84 -43.57
CA ALA A 128 -4.17 19.39 -44.09
C ALA A 128 -4.12 19.00 -45.58
N SER A 129 -3.50 19.80 -46.45
CA SER A 129 -3.43 19.51 -47.89
C SER A 129 -2.58 18.28 -48.25
N ASN A 130 -1.76 17.78 -47.31
CA ASN A 130 -1.02 16.52 -47.43
C ASN A 130 -1.71 15.34 -46.69
N SER A 131 -2.91 15.54 -46.14
CA SER A 131 -3.64 14.56 -45.34
C SER A 131 -4.92 14.08 -46.03
N THR A 132 -5.39 12.88 -45.66
CA THR A 132 -6.67 12.33 -46.12
C THR A 132 -7.51 11.83 -44.95
N ILE A 133 -8.83 11.73 -45.13
CA ILE A 133 -9.76 11.07 -44.20
C ILE A 133 -10.36 9.83 -44.86
N GLN A 134 -10.39 8.72 -44.12
CA GLN A 134 -10.84 7.42 -44.59
C GLN A 134 -12.07 6.95 -43.81
N PHE A 135 -13.23 6.96 -44.46
CA PHE A 135 -14.46 6.41 -43.91
C PHE A 135 -14.53 4.89 -44.17
N ASN A 136 -15.43 4.19 -43.48
CA ASN A 136 -15.61 2.73 -43.52
C ASN A 136 -14.34 1.90 -43.19
N TYR A 137 -13.32 2.48 -42.55
CA TYR A 137 -12.13 1.75 -42.08
C TYR A 137 -12.44 0.97 -40.78
N GLU A 138 -13.27 -0.05 -40.91
CA GLU A 138 -13.88 -0.81 -39.81
C GLU A 138 -14.00 -2.30 -40.17
N LEU A 139 -14.39 -3.13 -39.21
CA LEU A 139 -14.65 -4.56 -39.45
C LEU A 139 -16.14 -4.80 -39.67
N ASP A 140 -16.47 -5.78 -40.51
CA ASP A 140 -17.84 -6.31 -40.67
C ASP A 140 -18.27 -7.16 -39.46
N GLN A 141 -19.51 -7.67 -39.50
CA GLN A 141 -20.08 -8.52 -38.43
C GLN A 141 -19.40 -9.90 -38.29
N LEU A 142 -18.50 -10.27 -39.21
CA LEU A 142 -17.73 -11.50 -39.21
C LEU A 142 -16.25 -11.26 -38.84
N GLY A 143 -15.83 -10.01 -38.66
CA GLY A 143 -14.46 -9.60 -38.35
C GLY A 143 -13.57 -9.31 -39.56
N ASN A 144 -14.12 -9.25 -40.79
CA ASN A 144 -13.35 -8.92 -42.00
C ASN A 144 -13.25 -7.39 -42.19
N PRO A 145 -12.16 -6.86 -42.77
CA PRO A 145 -12.06 -5.45 -43.14
C PRO A 145 -13.10 -5.00 -44.19
N ASN A 146 -13.82 -3.92 -43.92
CA ASN A 146 -14.66 -3.25 -44.91
C ASN A 146 -13.84 -2.46 -45.94
N LYS A 147 -14.43 -2.17 -47.11
CA LYS A 147 -13.85 -1.25 -48.09
C LYS A 147 -13.86 0.18 -47.53
N SER A 148 -12.67 0.73 -47.28
CA SER A 148 -12.50 2.14 -46.92
C SER A 148 -12.65 3.07 -48.12
N GLU A 149 -13.16 4.28 -47.87
CA GLU A 149 -13.28 5.36 -48.86
C GLU A 149 -12.43 6.56 -48.41
N SER A 150 -11.44 6.95 -49.22
CA SER A 150 -10.40 7.93 -48.87
C SER A 150 -10.65 9.27 -49.57
N PHE A 151 -10.81 10.34 -48.80
CA PHE A 151 -11.05 11.70 -49.32
C PHE A 151 -9.88 12.62 -48.98
N ASN A 152 -9.50 13.47 -49.93
CA ASN A 152 -8.46 14.50 -49.73
C ASN A 152 -9.07 15.71 -48.98
N LEU A 153 -8.23 16.47 -48.28
CA LEU A 153 -8.65 17.66 -47.52
C LEU A 153 -8.28 18.93 -48.29
N LEU A 154 -9.19 19.91 -48.29
CA LEU A 154 -9.16 21.12 -49.13
C LEU A 154 -9.06 22.41 -48.29
N PRO A 155 -7.94 22.64 -47.58
CA PRO A 155 -7.77 23.79 -46.69
C PRO A 155 -7.87 25.15 -47.40
N GLU A 156 -7.67 25.19 -48.72
CA GLU A 156 -7.90 26.36 -49.57
C GLU A 156 -9.39 26.63 -49.86
N GLU A 157 -10.29 25.63 -49.86
CA GLU A 157 -11.74 25.86 -49.83
C GLU A 157 -12.18 26.36 -48.43
N PHE A 158 -11.71 25.71 -47.37
CA PHE A 158 -11.93 26.14 -45.98
C PHE A 158 -10.91 25.54 -45.01
N PHE A 159 -10.29 26.39 -44.20
CA PHE A 159 -9.50 26.00 -43.03
C PHE A 159 -9.75 27.00 -41.89
N MET A 160 -10.14 26.49 -40.73
CA MET A 160 -10.35 27.23 -39.49
C MET A 160 -9.74 26.40 -38.36
N THR A 161 -8.91 27.00 -37.50
CA THR A 161 -8.27 26.27 -36.41
C THR A 161 -8.08 27.15 -35.18
N SER A 162 -8.15 26.54 -34.00
CA SER A 162 -7.85 27.17 -32.71
C SER A 162 -6.81 26.32 -31.99
N HIS A 163 -5.75 26.96 -31.48
CA HIS A 163 -4.67 26.26 -30.79
C HIS A 163 -5.06 25.97 -29.33
N TYR A 164 -4.65 24.82 -28.78
CA TYR A 164 -4.92 24.48 -27.37
C TYR A 164 -4.39 25.52 -26.37
N LYS A 165 -3.19 26.07 -26.63
CA LYS A 165 -2.60 27.10 -25.78
C LYS A 165 -3.26 28.44 -26.06
N LYS A 166 -3.88 29.00 -25.02
CA LYS A 166 -4.51 30.33 -25.06
C LYS A 166 -3.44 31.42 -25.12
N ASP A 167 -3.33 32.06 -26.27
CA ASP A 167 -2.50 33.24 -26.52
C ASP A 167 -3.26 34.51 -26.13
N VAL A 168 -2.53 35.55 -25.73
CA VAL A 168 -3.06 36.89 -25.45
C VAL A 168 -3.15 37.73 -26.75
N ALA A 169 -2.37 37.37 -27.77
CA ALA A 169 -2.40 38.01 -29.09
C ALA A 169 -3.48 37.44 -30.04
N ASP A 170 -3.86 36.17 -29.88
CA ASP A 170 -4.96 35.53 -30.60
C ASP A 170 -6.15 35.23 -29.65
N PRO A 171 -7.21 36.07 -29.63
CA PRO A 171 -8.37 35.86 -28.78
C PRO A 171 -9.25 34.67 -29.22
N TYR A 172 -8.95 34.02 -30.34
CA TYR A 172 -9.65 32.85 -30.85
C TYR A 172 -8.94 31.52 -30.52
N SER A 173 -7.80 31.59 -29.83
CA SER A 173 -7.07 30.45 -29.26
C SER A 173 -7.68 29.94 -27.94
N GLY A 174 -7.24 28.76 -27.50
CA GLY A 174 -7.62 28.12 -26.24
C GLY A 174 -8.52 26.89 -26.37
N LEU A 175 -8.92 26.49 -27.59
CA LEU A 175 -9.76 25.31 -27.84
C LEU A 175 -9.10 24.45 -28.94
N ASP A 176 -8.64 23.24 -28.63
CA ASP A 176 -7.88 22.38 -29.56
C ASP A 176 -8.73 21.76 -30.71
N PHE A 177 -9.12 22.56 -31.70
CA PHE A 177 -9.93 22.11 -32.83
C PHE A 177 -9.48 22.67 -34.19
N THR A 178 -9.69 21.87 -35.23
CA THR A 178 -9.58 22.26 -36.65
C THR A 178 -10.85 21.85 -37.39
N ILE A 179 -11.37 22.77 -38.19
CA ILE A 179 -12.38 22.50 -39.21
C ILE A 179 -11.74 22.74 -40.58
N VAL A 180 -11.88 21.75 -41.46
CA VAL A 180 -11.32 21.78 -42.81
C VAL A 180 -12.32 21.23 -43.81
N ALA A 181 -12.27 21.74 -45.05
CA ALA A 181 -13.07 21.17 -46.12
C ALA A 181 -12.57 19.79 -46.56
N VAL A 182 -13.49 18.96 -47.01
CA VAL A 182 -13.25 17.60 -47.52
C VAL A 182 -13.69 17.55 -48.98
N GLU A 183 -12.93 16.85 -49.81
CA GLU A 183 -13.26 16.66 -51.23
C GLU A 183 -14.61 15.97 -51.41
N LYS A 184 -15.31 16.32 -52.50
CA LYS A 184 -16.73 15.95 -52.70
C LYS A 184 -16.91 14.50 -53.19
N VAL A 185 -15.83 13.83 -53.60
CA VAL A 185 -15.76 12.45 -54.10
C VAL A 185 -14.48 11.81 -53.57
N SER A 186 -14.50 10.52 -53.22
CA SER A 186 -13.32 9.79 -52.76
C SER A 186 -12.37 9.45 -53.91
N ASN A 187 -11.12 9.14 -53.58
CA ASN A 187 -10.13 8.60 -54.51
C ASN A 187 -10.60 7.29 -55.18
N GLU A 188 -11.54 6.57 -54.54
CA GLU A 188 -12.18 5.36 -55.03
C GLU A 188 -13.56 5.60 -55.70
N GLY A 189 -13.96 6.86 -55.91
CA GLY A 189 -15.14 7.27 -56.70
C GLY A 189 -16.45 7.50 -55.94
N THR A 190 -16.46 7.43 -54.61
CA THR A 190 -17.68 7.53 -53.79
C THR A 190 -18.00 8.98 -53.40
N PRO A 191 -19.21 9.51 -53.68
CA PRO A 191 -19.62 10.84 -53.23
C PRO A 191 -19.61 10.99 -51.70
N LEU A 192 -19.10 12.13 -51.20
CA LEU A 192 -19.05 12.42 -49.75
C LEU A 192 -20.46 12.47 -49.13
N SER A 193 -21.48 12.82 -49.92
CA SER A 193 -22.90 12.79 -49.54
C SER A 193 -23.45 11.41 -49.16
N ASN A 194 -22.70 10.33 -49.38
CA ASN A 194 -23.07 8.98 -48.94
C ASN A 194 -22.80 8.74 -47.44
N PHE A 195 -22.12 9.69 -46.78
CA PHE A 195 -21.81 9.68 -45.36
C PHE A 195 -22.72 10.68 -44.62
N PRO A 196 -23.28 10.30 -43.45
CA PRO A 196 -24.11 11.21 -42.67
C PRO A 196 -23.28 12.33 -42.04
N VAL A 197 -23.96 13.40 -41.64
CA VAL A 197 -23.35 14.57 -41.00
C VAL A 197 -23.75 14.59 -39.52
N ALA A 198 -22.77 14.58 -38.63
CA ALA A 198 -22.96 14.72 -37.19
C ALA A 198 -23.23 16.19 -36.83
N ARG A 199 -24.51 16.58 -36.91
CA ARG A 199 -24.96 17.94 -36.60
C ARG A 199 -24.59 18.34 -35.18
N LEU A 200 -24.12 19.58 -35.03
CA LEU A 200 -23.71 20.16 -33.76
C LEU A 200 -24.78 21.14 -33.25
N ASP A 201 -25.02 21.15 -31.94
CA ASP A 201 -25.98 22.05 -31.28
C ASP A 201 -25.31 22.76 -30.08
N LYS A 202 -25.53 24.07 -29.94
CA LYS A 202 -24.98 24.92 -28.88
C LYS A 202 -25.81 24.94 -27.59
N LYS A 203 -27.08 24.51 -27.64
CA LYS A 203 -27.99 24.49 -26.48
C LYS A 203 -27.59 23.43 -25.43
N LEU A 204 -27.98 23.68 -24.17
CA LEU A 204 -27.76 22.78 -23.04
C LEU A 204 -28.74 21.57 -23.03
N GLY A 205 -28.61 20.70 -22.04
CA GLY A 205 -29.49 19.53 -21.81
C GLY A 205 -29.14 18.26 -22.60
N LYS A 206 -28.10 18.28 -23.45
CA LYS A 206 -27.69 17.12 -24.27
C LYS A 206 -27.17 15.93 -23.47
N ILE A 207 -26.61 16.19 -22.29
CA ILE A 207 -26.07 15.22 -21.33
C ILE A 207 -26.26 15.77 -19.91
N ILE A 208 -26.43 14.87 -18.94
CA ILE A 208 -26.51 15.18 -17.50
C ILE A 208 -25.39 14.50 -16.71
N ASP A 209 -25.19 14.99 -15.50
CA ASP A 209 -24.09 14.63 -14.60
C ASP A 209 -24.19 13.14 -14.22
N GLY A 210 -23.09 12.40 -14.39
CA GLY A 210 -23.02 10.95 -14.17
C GLY A 210 -23.64 10.06 -15.25
N GLU A 211 -24.19 10.63 -16.32
CA GLU A 211 -24.70 9.89 -17.48
C GLU A 211 -23.56 9.18 -18.24
N ASN A 212 -23.85 8.00 -18.80
CA ASN A 212 -22.92 7.30 -19.67
C ASN A 212 -22.75 8.04 -21.02
N CYS A 213 -21.53 8.04 -21.57
CA CYS A 213 -21.26 8.50 -22.94
C CYS A 213 -20.97 7.32 -23.87
N ALA A 214 -20.81 7.59 -25.16
CA ALA A 214 -20.10 6.71 -26.10
C ALA A 214 -19.05 7.50 -26.89
N ILE A 215 -17.94 6.85 -27.24
CA ILE A 215 -16.90 7.41 -28.11
C ILE A 215 -16.74 6.51 -29.34
N VAL A 216 -16.80 7.11 -30.53
CA VAL A 216 -16.46 6.43 -31.79
C VAL A 216 -15.07 6.88 -32.22
N GLN A 217 -14.11 5.93 -32.29
CA GLN A 217 -12.67 6.23 -32.37
C GLN A 217 -11.86 5.27 -33.25
N HIS A 218 -10.72 5.72 -33.77
CA HIS A 218 -9.68 4.91 -34.43
C HIS A 218 -8.40 4.79 -33.58
N PRO A 219 -8.43 4.05 -32.45
CA PRO A 219 -7.29 3.94 -31.54
C PRO A 219 -6.10 3.30 -32.25
N LYS A 220 -4.90 3.90 -32.13
CA LYS A 220 -3.66 3.54 -32.85
C LYS A 220 -3.78 3.57 -34.38
N GLY A 221 -4.78 4.26 -34.93
CA GLY A 221 -5.10 4.22 -36.35
C GLY A 221 -5.68 2.89 -36.82
N ASP A 222 -6.08 2.00 -35.90
CA ASP A 222 -6.65 0.69 -36.18
C ASP A 222 -8.12 0.82 -36.65
N TYR A 223 -8.74 -0.32 -37.01
CA TYR A 223 -10.16 -0.40 -37.35
C TYR A 223 -11.03 0.24 -36.27
N LYS A 224 -12.08 0.95 -36.70
CA LYS A 224 -13.01 1.72 -35.86
C LYS A 224 -13.52 0.91 -34.67
N LYS A 225 -13.56 1.54 -33.48
CA LYS A 225 -14.09 0.96 -32.25
C LYS A 225 -15.04 1.94 -31.58
N ILE A 226 -15.99 1.41 -30.80
CA ILE A 226 -16.90 2.20 -29.98
C ILE A 226 -16.75 1.79 -28.52
N VAL A 227 -16.50 2.75 -27.63
CA VAL A 227 -16.53 2.53 -26.18
C VAL A 227 -17.91 2.90 -25.67
N MET A 228 -18.56 2.00 -24.93
CA MET A 228 -19.93 2.15 -24.42
C MET A 228 -20.12 1.67 -22.97
N LYS A 229 -19.10 1.06 -22.35
CA LYS A 229 -19.13 0.52 -20.99
C LYS A 229 -18.19 1.33 -20.10
N ASP A 230 -18.65 1.63 -18.88
CA ASP A 230 -17.92 2.34 -17.82
C ASP A 230 -17.28 3.69 -18.24
N ILE A 231 -17.83 4.29 -19.29
CA ILE A 231 -17.57 5.65 -19.73
C ILE A 231 -18.69 6.57 -19.23
N ARG A 232 -18.36 7.51 -18.33
CA ARG A 232 -19.33 8.39 -17.65
C ARG A 232 -18.89 9.84 -17.61
N MET A 233 -19.84 10.75 -17.74
CA MET A 233 -19.64 12.19 -17.57
C MET A 233 -19.41 12.51 -16.09
N LEU A 234 -18.18 12.87 -15.74
CA LEU A 234 -17.82 13.18 -14.36
C LEU A 234 -18.14 14.63 -13.99
N VAL A 235 -17.74 15.60 -14.82
CA VAL A 235 -18.03 17.02 -14.63
C VAL A 235 -18.06 17.77 -15.98
N LEU A 236 -18.97 18.73 -16.07
CA LEU A 236 -19.03 19.75 -17.12
C LEU A 236 -18.36 21.04 -16.62
N LYS A 237 -17.27 21.48 -17.27
CA LYS A 237 -16.65 22.80 -17.07
C LYS A 237 -17.12 23.78 -18.14
N ASP A 238 -16.73 25.05 -18.08
CA ASP A 238 -17.18 26.09 -19.02
C ASP A 238 -16.95 25.72 -20.50
N ASP A 239 -15.73 25.31 -20.83
CA ASP A 239 -15.32 24.95 -22.21
C ASP A 239 -15.05 23.46 -22.44
N PHE A 240 -14.99 22.65 -21.38
CA PHE A 240 -14.54 21.26 -21.44
C PHE A 240 -15.47 20.29 -20.68
N LEU A 241 -15.41 19.02 -21.05
CA LEU A 241 -16.16 17.89 -20.48
C LEU A 241 -15.14 16.85 -20.02
N ILE A 242 -15.22 16.41 -18.75
CA ILE A 242 -14.37 15.35 -18.21
C ILE A 242 -15.18 14.05 -18.10
N TYR A 243 -14.63 12.96 -18.63
CA TYR A 243 -15.23 11.63 -18.57
C TYR A 243 -14.19 10.52 -18.45
N GLU A 244 -14.61 9.37 -17.92
CA GLU A 244 -13.82 8.13 -17.86
C GLU A 244 -13.94 7.41 -19.22
N SER A 245 -12.87 6.79 -19.73
CA SER A 245 -12.90 5.95 -20.96
C SER A 245 -11.53 5.33 -21.23
N ASP A 246 -11.52 4.14 -21.84
CA ASP A 246 -10.34 3.61 -22.53
C ASP A 246 -10.08 4.39 -23.84
N THR A 247 -8.89 4.97 -23.96
CA THR A 247 -8.40 5.67 -25.16
C THR A 247 -6.94 5.30 -25.41
N LEU A 248 -6.48 5.42 -26.66
CA LEU A 248 -5.09 5.12 -27.07
C LEU A 248 -4.63 6.18 -28.10
N PRO A 249 -3.32 6.40 -28.29
CA PRO A 249 -2.81 7.37 -29.27
C PRO A 249 -3.46 7.19 -30.65
N GLY A 250 -3.93 8.27 -31.29
CA GLY A 250 -4.76 8.22 -32.51
C GLY A 250 -6.28 8.33 -32.26
N SER A 251 -6.74 8.18 -31.01
CA SER A 251 -8.11 8.54 -30.58
C SER A 251 -8.40 10.04 -30.65
N SER A 252 -7.40 10.91 -30.78
CA SER A 252 -7.58 12.36 -30.95
C SER A 252 -8.56 12.69 -32.08
N GLY A 253 -9.50 13.59 -31.81
CA GLY A 253 -10.53 14.04 -32.75
C GLY A 253 -11.78 13.14 -32.78
N SER A 254 -11.89 12.20 -31.84
CA SER A 254 -13.04 11.30 -31.76
C SER A 254 -14.32 11.98 -31.29
N MET A 255 -15.44 11.46 -31.78
CA MET A 255 -16.77 11.98 -31.50
C MET A 255 -17.31 11.40 -30.18
N VAL A 256 -17.68 12.28 -29.23
CA VAL A 256 -18.29 11.90 -27.95
C VAL A 256 -19.80 12.16 -28.00
N LEU A 257 -20.59 11.14 -27.69
CA LEU A 257 -22.06 11.14 -27.70
C LEU A 257 -22.62 10.91 -26.29
N GLY A 258 -23.73 11.54 -25.91
CA GLY A 258 -24.45 11.22 -24.66
C GLY A 258 -25.47 10.09 -24.87
N LEU A 259 -25.50 9.05 -24.01
CA LEU A 259 -26.29 7.83 -24.30
C LEU A 259 -27.81 7.99 -24.18
N GLY A 260 -28.36 8.96 -23.46
CA GLY A 260 -29.82 9.16 -23.42
C GLY A 260 -30.37 10.07 -24.53
N THR A 261 -29.53 10.81 -25.26
CA THR A 261 -29.95 11.67 -26.38
C THR A 261 -29.42 11.21 -27.74
N GLY A 262 -28.27 10.53 -27.77
CA GLY A 262 -27.54 10.22 -29.01
C GLY A 262 -27.01 11.46 -29.74
N GLU A 263 -26.79 12.56 -29.01
CA GLU A 263 -26.30 13.83 -29.56
C GLU A 263 -24.81 14.06 -29.28
N VAL A 264 -24.13 14.81 -30.15
CA VAL A 264 -22.71 15.13 -29.96
C VAL A 264 -22.54 16.11 -28.79
N VAL A 265 -21.84 15.66 -27.75
CA VAL A 265 -21.60 16.42 -26.52
C VAL A 265 -20.24 17.10 -26.52
N ALA A 266 -19.21 16.41 -27.04
CA ALA A 266 -17.84 16.90 -27.07
C ALA A 266 -16.99 16.31 -28.21
N LEU A 267 -15.87 16.97 -28.49
CA LEU A 267 -14.77 16.50 -29.32
C LEU A 267 -13.62 16.04 -28.41
N HIS A 268 -13.28 14.75 -28.40
CA HIS A 268 -12.12 14.27 -27.62
C HIS A 268 -10.84 14.89 -28.17
N HIS A 269 -9.99 15.46 -27.30
CA HIS A 269 -8.74 16.10 -27.70
C HIS A 269 -7.52 15.66 -26.89
N SER A 270 -7.70 15.29 -25.63
CA SER A 270 -6.61 14.80 -24.80
C SER A 270 -7.16 13.81 -23.77
N ALA A 271 -6.31 12.89 -23.35
CA ALA A 271 -6.46 12.36 -22.00
C ALA A 271 -6.09 13.49 -21.02
N VAL A 272 -6.80 13.63 -19.90
CA VAL A 272 -6.47 14.62 -18.85
C VAL A 272 -5.24 14.11 -18.12
N PRO A 273 -4.05 14.72 -18.24
CA PRO A 273 -2.93 14.27 -17.45
C PRO A 273 -3.19 14.69 -16.00
N ARG A 274 -2.89 13.82 -15.02
CA ARG A 274 -2.86 14.26 -13.62
C ARG A 274 -1.80 15.36 -13.54
N LYS A 275 -2.19 16.51 -13.00
CA LYS A 275 -1.31 17.68 -12.89
C LYS A 275 -1.00 17.90 -11.43
N ASN A 276 0.27 18.13 -11.14
CA ASN A 276 0.68 18.48 -9.79
C ASN A 276 0.12 19.86 -9.39
N ARG A 277 0.29 20.20 -8.11
CA ARG A 277 -0.10 21.50 -7.52
C ARG A 277 0.52 22.76 -8.17
N HIS A 278 1.40 22.61 -9.16
CA HIS A 278 2.03 23.68 -9.93
C HIS A 278 1.62 23.64 -11.42
N GLY A 279 0.60 22.84 -11.78
CA GLY A 279 0.05 22.73 -13.14
C GLY A 279 0.85 21.84 -14.09
N GLN A 280 1.95 21.26 -13.63
CA GLN A 280 2.84 20.43 -14.45
C GLN A 280 2.26 19.01 -14.59
N TRP A 281 2.37 18.44 -15.79
CA TRP A 281 1.86 17.11 -16.09
C TRP A 281 2.70 16.05 -15.36
N LEU A 282 2.05 15.02 -14.82
CA LEU A 282 2.69 13.94 -14.08
C LEU A 282 2.76 12.65 -14.90
N ARG A 283 3.78 11.87 -14.60
CA ARG A 283 3.92 10.46 -14.94
C ARG A 283 3.14 9.58 -13.95
N LYS A 284 2.92 8.32 -14.32
CA LYS A 284 2.36 7.26 -13.44
C LYS A 284 3.27 6.93 -12.24
N ASP A 285 4.53 7.35 -12.31
CA ASP A 285 5.50 7.32 -11.20
C ASP A 285 5.49 8.60 -10.34
N GLY A 286 4.61 9.56 -10.62
CA GLY A 286 4.47 10.83 -9.90
C GLY A 286 5.57 11.86 -10.17
N SER A 287 6.50 11.60 -11.08
CA SER A 287 7.46 12.61 -11.52
C SER A 287 6.87 13.50 -12.62
N VAL A 288 7.42 14.72 -12.78
CA VAL A 288 6.97 15.63 -13.83
C VAL A 288 7.44 15.13 -15.19
N VAL A 289 6.53 15.06 -16.17
CA VAL A 289 6.81 14.63 -17.55
C VAL A 289 7.93 15.47 -18.16
N GLN A 290 8.96 14.80 -18.69
CA GLN A 290 10.12 15.38 -19.34
C GLN A 290 9.95 15.42 -20.87
N ALA A 291 10.70 16.30 -21.53
CA ALA A 291 10.65 16.42 -22.98
C ALA A 291 11.25 15.18 -23.67
N GLY A 292 10.40 14.39 -24.34
CA GLY A 292 10.77 13.13 -24.99
C GLY A 292 10.23 11.88 -24.30
N ASP A 293 9.50 12.02 -23.19
CA ASP A 293 8.82 10.89 -22.53
C ASP A 293 7.70 10.29 -23.40
N PRO A 294 7.54 8.96 -23.43
CA PRO A 294 6.46 8.30 -24.17
C PRO A 294 5.12 8.34 -23.41
N ASP A 295 4.00 8.57 -24.11
CA ASP A 295 2.66 8.77 -23.52
C ASP A 295 2.18 7.66 -22.55
N ASN A 296 2.73 6.45 -22.65
CA ASN A 296 2.37 5.35 -21.75
C ASN A 296 2.88 5.53 -20.31
N VAL A 297 3.91 6.36 -20.09
CA VAL A 297 4.38 6.73 -18.74
C VAL A 297 3.65 7.93 -18.14
N ILE A 298 2.88 8.71 -18.91
CA ILE A 298 2.11 9.85 -18.41
C ILE A 298 0.92 9.32 -17.59
N ASP A 299 0.64 9.91 -16.41
CA ASP A 299 -0.56 9.56 -15.65
C ASP A 299 -1.77 10.31 -16.22
N TRP A 300 -2.81 9.56 -16.56
CA TRP A 300 -4.00 10.07 -17.22
C TRP A 300 -5.20 9.88 -16.28
N MET A 301 -5.63 10.98 -15.67
CA MET A 301 -6.68 11.06 -14.65
C MET A 301 -8.11 10.89 -15.21
N GLY A 302 -8.25 10.84 -16.53
CA GLY A 302 -9.51 10.75 -17.28
C GLY A 302 -9.31 11.21 -18.72
N ASN A 303 -10.39 11.54 -19.42
CA ASN A 303 -10.35 12.11 -20.77
C ASN A 303 -11.04 13.47 -20.83
N GLU A 304 -10.48 14.38 -21.62
CA GLU A 304 -11.03 15.72 -21.87
C GLU A 304 -11.65 15.75 -23.27
N GLY A 305 -12.90 16.18 -23.32
CA GLY A 305 -13.60 16.54 -24.54
C GLY A 305 -13.90 18.04 -24.55
N ILE A 306 -13.56 18.72 -25.64
CA ILE A 306 -13.94 20.13 -25.81
C ILE A 306 -15.46 20.18 -26.03
N ARG A 307 -16.16 21.03 -25.29
CA ARG A 307 -17.62 21.17 -25.41
C ARG A 307 -17.99 21.69 -26.79
N ILE A 308 -18.93 21.01 -27.44
CA ILE A 308 -19.48 21.47 -28.71
C ILE A 308 -20.04 22.90 -28.60
N SER A 309 -20.69 23.27 -27.48
CA SER A 309 -21.18 24.65 -27.26
C SER A 309 -20.08 25.70 -27.41
N SER A 310 -18.87 25.42 -26.93
CA SER A 310 -17.75 26.36 -26.93
C SER A 310 -17.05 26.41 -28.28
N ILE A 311 -16.92 25.27 -28.97
CA ILE A 311 -16.50 25.23 -30.38
C ILE A 311 -17.44 26.10 -31.23
N LEU A 312 -18.76 25.96 -31.10
CA LEU A 312 -19.72 26.76 -31.87
C LEU A 312 -19.67 28.26 -31.52
N ASN A 313 -19.60 28.61 -30.22
CA ASN A 313 -19.41 29.99 -29.79
C ASN A 313 -18.11 30.62 -30.32
N MET A 314 -17.06 29.82 -30.52
CA MET A 314 -15.79 30.27 -31.11
C MET A 314 -15.89 30.44 -32.63
N ILE A 315 -16.51 29.49 -33.34
CA ILE A 315 -16.74 29.55 -34.80
C ILE A 315 -17.50 30.81 -35.19
N GLU A 316 -18.54 31.19 -34.44
CA GLU A 316 -19.30 32.42 -34.68
C GLU A 316 -18.40 33.66 -34.67
N ARG A 317 -17.44 33.72 -33.73
CA ARG A 317 -16.59 34.88 -33.46
C ARG A 317 -15.31 34.92 -34.31
N MET A 318 -14.68 33.78 -34.59
CA MET A 318 -13.40 33.72 -35.29
C MET A 318 -13.53 34.22 -36.75
N PRO A 319 -12.77 35.24 -37.18
CA PRO A 319 -12.80 35.74 -38.56
C PRO A 319 -12.15 34.73 -39.51
N VAL A 320 -12.63 34.65 -40.75
CA VAL A 320 -11.99 33.89 -41.83
C VAL A 320 -11.69 34.80 -43.02
N SER A 321 -10.95 34.28 -44.01
CA SER A 321 -10.71 35.01 -45.26
C SER A 321 -12.02 35.29 -46.00
N GLN A 322 -12.07 36.36 -46.81
CA GLN A 322 -13.28 36.74 -47.55
C GLN A 322 -13.77 35.65 -48.53
N ALA A 323 -12.89 34.76 -48.98
CA ALA A 323 -13.25 33.57 -49.77
C ALA A 323 -13.95 32.49 -48.92
N MET A 324 -13.54 32.35 -47.65
CA MET A 324 -14.01 31.34 -46.71
C MET A 324 -15.30 31.75 -45.96
N GLU A 325 -15.64 33.05 -45.90
CA GLU A 325 -16.86 33.53 -45.23
C GLU A 325 -18.14 32.89 -45.79
N LYS A 326 -18.18 32.51 -47.07
CA LYS A 326 -19.30 31.74 -47.64
C LYS A 326 -19.47 30.37 -46.97
N HIS A 327 -18.37 29.68 -46.68
CA HIS A 327 -18.37 28.39 -45.99
C HIS A 327 -18.64 28.56 -44.50
N LYS A 328 -18.10 29.58 -43.84
CA LYS A 328 -18.43 29.94 -42.45
C LYS A 328 -19.93 30.25 -42.29
N ALA A 329 -20.51 31.09 -43.14
CA ALA A 329 -21.93 31.41 -43.10
C ALA A 329 -22.82 30.18 -43.40
N THR A 330 -22.36 29.26 -44.25
CA THR A 330 -23.05 27.98 -44.48
C THR A 330 -23.02 27.10 -43.23
N LEU A 331 -21.88 27.01 -42.55
CA LEU A 331 -21.73 26.29 -41.28
C LEU A 331 -22.64 26.89 -40.20
N VAL A 332 -22.57 28.19 -39.93
CA VAL A 332 -23.44 28.87 -38.94
C VAL A 332 -24.92 28.62 -39.23
N ARG A 333 -25.35 28.74 -40.49
CA ARG A 333 -26.75 28.49 -40.88
C ARG A 333 -27.19 27.04 -40.63
N VAL A 334 -26.32 26.05 -40.87
CA VAL A 334 -26.63 24.63 -40.60
C VAL A 334 -26.85 24.39 -39.10
N LEU A 335 -26.16 25.13 -38.23
CA LEU A 335 -26.27 25.02 -36.78
C LEU A 335 -27.54 25.68 -36.20
N GLU A 336 -28.08 26.70 -36.86
CA GLU A 336 -29.25 27.45 -36.37
C GLU A 336 -30.60 26.88 -36.84
N THR A 337 -30.64 26.12 -37.94
CA THR A 337 -31.90 25.80 -38.65
C THR A 337 -32.82 24.82 -37.90
N ASP A 338 -32.29 23.94 -37.05
CA ASP A 338 -33.01 22.76 -36.52
C ASP A 338 -33.83 22.99 -35.23
N ALA A 339 -34.12 24.23 -34.86
CA ALA A 339 -34.85 24.56 -33.64
C ALA A 339 -36.33 24.08 -33.59
N ASN A 340 -36.84 23.43 -34.65
CA ASN A 340 -38.28 23.25 -34.90
C ASN A 340 -38.73 21.87 -35.43
N SER A 341 -37.90 20.80 -35.40
CA SER A 341 -38.35 19.48 -35.89
C SER A 341 -38.00 18.27 -35.00
N ARG A 342 -39.06 17.63 -34.50
CA ARG A 342 -39.13 16.19 -34.17
C ARG A 342 -40.14 15.55 -35.12
N LEU A 343 -40.01 14.23 -35.37
CA LEU A 343 -41.06 13.20 -35.25
C LEU A 343 -40.58 11.84 -35.79
N VAL A 344 -40.76 10.78 -34.99
CA VAL A 344 -41.20 9.41 -35.36
C VAL A 344 -40.52 8.66 -36.53
N HIS A 345 -39.91 7.50 -36.24
CA HIS A 345 -40.46 6.19 -36.63
C HIS A 345 -39.89 5.01 -35.82
N ASN A 346 -40.54 3.84 -35.95
CA ASN A 346 -40.24 2.56 -35.28
C ASN A 346 -40.00 1.47 -36.34
N GLU A 347 -39.25 0.41 -35.99
CA GLU A 347 -39.43 -1.02 -36.34
C GLU A 347 -38.12 -1.79 -36.00
N ARG A 348 -38.02 -3.13 -35.94
CA ARG A 348 -38.80 -4.24 -35.31
C ARG A 348 -38.08 -5.56 -35.69
N ASN A 349 -38.32 -6.67 -34.96
CA ASN A 349 -37.95 -8.07 -35.31
C ASN A 349 -36.43 -8.42 -35.20
N THR A 350 -35.97 -9.64 -34.89
CA THR A 350 -36.58 -10.85 -34.26
C THR A 350 -35.49 -11.77 -33.67
N THR A 351 -35.84 -12.58 -32.67
CA THR A 351 -35.13 -13.74 -32.07
C THR A 351 -35.12 -15.00 -32.99
N PRO A 352 -34.52 -16.18 -32.63
CA PRO A 352 -33.63 -16.55 -31.51
C PRO A 352 -32.39 -17.46 -31.81
N SER A 353 -31.43 -17.46 -30.87
CA SER A 353 -30.49 -18.52 -30.42
C SER A 353 -30.19 -19.82 -31.22
N LYS A 354 -28.92 -20.25 -31.19
CA LYS A 354 -28.53 -21.62 -30.76
C LYS A 354 -27.10 -21.71 -30.18
N GLN A 355 -26.83 -22.82 -29.49
CA GLN A 355 -25.78 -22.96 -28.44
C GLN A 355 -24.32 -23.04 -28.93
N TYR A 356 -23.42 -22.64 -28.03
CA TYR A 356 -21.99 -23.01 -28.03
C TYR A 356 -21.78 -24.53 -27.95
N VAL A 357 -20.67 -24.98 -28.54
CA VAL A 357 -19.83 -26.05 -27.97
C VAL A 357 -18.39 -25.54 -27.98
N MET A 358 -17.75 -25.45 -26.81
CA MET A 358 -16.31 -25.19 -26.73
C MET A 358 -15.53 -26.50 -26.75
N ASN A 359 -14.31 -26.46 -27.28
CA ASN A 359 -13.19 -27.24 -26.77
C ASN A 359 -11.97 -26.31 -26.72
N ARG A 360 -11.25 -26.29 -25.59
CA ARG A 360 -10.07 -25.46 -25.33
C ARG A 360 -9.06 -26.23 -24.48
N SER A 361 -7.79 -26.02 -24.80
CA SER A 361 -6.59 -26.42 -24.05
C SER A 361 -5.39 -25.69 -24.67
N GLU A 362 -4.40 -25.10 -23.99
CA GLU A 362 -4.13 -24.78 -22.57
C GLU A 362 -3.02 -23.69 -22.59
N SER A 363 -2.81 -22.82 -21.60
CA SER A 363 -3.56 -22.38 -20.42
C SER A 363 -3.04 -20.99 -19.97
N ILE A 364 -3.68 -20.33 -19.00
CA ILE A 364 -3.15 -19.15 -18.28
C ILE A 364 -3.52 -19.31 -16.79
N SER A 365 -2.59 -19.04 -15.88
CA SER A 365 -2.71 -19.37 -14.45
C SER A 365 -3.02 -18.18 -13.54
N ASN A 366 -3.99 -18.36 -12.64
CA ASN A 366 -4.32 -17.44 -11.55
C ASN A 366 -3.33 -17.60 -10.37
N HIS A 367 -3.13 -16.56 -9.56
CA HIS A 367 -2.26 -16.60 -8.37
C HIS A 367 -3.06 -16.71 -7.07
N THR A 368 -2.43 -17.19 -6.00
CA THR A 368 -3.03 -17.33 -4.66
C THR A 368 -2.58 -16.18 -3.75
N LEU A 369 -3.53 -15.50 -3.13
CA LEU A 369 -3.32 -14.39 -2.19
C LEU A 369 -3.80 -14.79 -0.77
N TYR A 370 -3.24 -14.17 0.26
CA TYR A 370 -3.40 -14.54 1.67
C TYR A 370 -3.89 -13.36 2.53
N PHE A 371 -4.85 -13.60 3.42
CA PHE A 371 -5.49 -12.55 4.23
C PHE A 371 -5.77 -12.98 5.67
N GLU A 372 -5.54 -12.08 6.61
CA GLU A 372 -6.15 -12.11 7.94
C GLU A 372 -7.51 -11.39 7.88
N ILE A 373 -8.57 -12.02 8.36
CA ILE A 373 -9.90 -11.40 8.45
C ILE A 373 -10.47 -11.49 9.86
N GLN A 374 -11.24 -10.48 10.25
CA GLN A 374 -12.08 -10.48 11.42
C GLN A 374 -13.55 -10.45 10.97
N LEU A 375 -14.28 -11.52 11.28
CA LEU A 375 -15.70 -11.63 11.01
C LEU A 375 -16.52 -10.71 11.91
N SER A 376 -17.70 -10.33 11.44
CA SER A 376 -18.56 -9.40 12.16
C SER A 376 -19.02 -9.94 13.51
N GLY A 377 -19.15 -9.04 14.50
CA GLY A 377 -19.72 -9.36 15.81
C GLY A 377 -21.17 -9.87 15.77
N VAL A 378 -21.87 -9.72 14.64
CA VAL A 378 -23.24 -10.21 14.42
C VAL A 378 -23.25 -11.73 14.17
N LYS A 379 -23.91 -12.50 15.04
CA LYS A 379 -23.93 -13.97 14.98
C LYS A 379 -24.47 -14.51 13.66
N GLU A 380 -25.54 -13.91 13.16
CA GLU A 380 -26.21 -14.30 11.91
C GLU A 380 -25.25 -14.20 10.72
N MET A 381 -24.35 -13.22 10.72
CA MET A 381 -23.33 -13.03 9.69
C MET A 381 -22.15 -14.00 9.84
N GLN A 382 -21.80 -14.39 11.08
CA GLN A 382 -20.80 -15.44 11.33
C GLN A 382 -21.30 -16.83 10.92
N ASP A 383 -22.57 -17.12 11.14
CA ASP A 383 -23.17 -18.40 10.75
C ASP A 383 -23.34 -18.46 9.23
N ASP A 384 -23.79 -17.37 8.58
CA ASP A 384 -23.79 -17.24 7.12
C ASP A 384 -22.38 -17.38 6.51
N TRP A 385 -21.34 -16.80 7.12
CA TRP A 385 -19.96 -17.02 6.66
C TRP A 385 -19.57 -18.50 6.68
N LYS A 386 -19.86 -19.22 7.77
CA LYS A 386 -19.50 -20.65 7.91
C LYS A 386 -20.20 -21.53 6.87
N GLU A 387 -21.42 -21.19 6.47
CA GLU A 387 -22.19 -21.94 5.48
C GLU A 387 -21.84 -21.52 4.04
N ASN A 388 -21.61 -20.23 3.78
CA ASN A 388 -21.65 -19.65 2.43
C ASN A 388 -20.35 -18.96 1.97
N ALA A 389 -19.26 -18.90 2.75
CA ALA A 389 -18.01 -18.19 2.39
C ALA A 389 -17.50 -18.44 0.95
N ALA A 390 -17.52 -19.69 0.47
CA ALA A 390 -17.07 -20.04 -0.89
C ALA A 390 -17.98 -19.53 -2.02
N SER A 391 -19.19 -19.06 -1.69
CA SER A 391 -20.10 -18.36 -2.60
C SER A 391 -20.05 -16.83 -2.44
N LEU A 392 -19.73 -16.35 -1.23
CA LEU A 392 -19.53 -14.93 -0.91
C LEU A 392 -18.21 -14.39 -1.50
N VAL A 393 -17.17 -15.23 -1.58
CA VAL A 393 -15.82 -14.87 -2.04
C VAL A 393 -15.46 -15.68 -3.28
N PRO A 394 -15.58 -15.10 -4.50
CA PRO A 394 -15.11 -15.73 -5.72
C PRO A 394 -13.62 -16.06 -5.64
N GLY A 395 -13.26 -17.31 -5.96
CA GLY A 395 -11.87 -17.79 -5.92
C GLY A 395 -11.37 -18.22 -4.54
N LEU A 396 -12.20 -18.26 -3.50
CA LEU A 396 -11.79 -18.77 -2.18
C LEU A 396 -11.28 -20.22 -2.27
N ILE A 397 -10.02 -20.44 -1.89
CA ILE A 397 -9.37 -21.76 -1.84
C ILE A 397 -9.47 -22.37 -0.43
N LEU A 398 -9.29 -21.54 0.59
CA LEU A 398 -9.28 -21.92 2.00
C LEU A 398 -9.92 -20.82 2.85
N SER A 399 -10.69 -21.22 3.86
CA SER A 399 -11.03 -20.37 5.00
C SER A 399 -10.89 -21.20 6.27
N GLU A 400 -9.98 -20.81 7.14
CA GLU A 400 -9.68 -21.50 8.39
C GLU A 400 -9.77 -20.53 9.59
N PRO A 401 -10.40 -20.91 10.71
CA PRO A 401 -10.33 -20.09 11.92
C PRO A 401 -8.90 -20.09 12.45
N LEU A 402 -8.40 -18.93 12.86
CA LEU A 402 -7.06 -18.79 13.44
C LEU A 402 -6.92 -19.56 14.76
N TYR A 403 -8.02 -19.70 15.51
CA TYR A 403 -8.10 -20.39 16.79
C TYR A 403 -9.09 -21.59 16.74
N PRO A 404 -8.80 -22.66 15.97
CA PRO A 404 -9.78 -23.72 15.65
C PRO A 404 -10.33 -24.47 16.87
N MET A 405 -9.57 -24.51 17.98
CA MET A 405 -9.92 -25.22 19.20
C MET A 405 -10.42 -24.29 20.33
N SER A 406 -10.56 -22.98 20.12
CA SER A 406 -10.94 -22.05 21.19
C SER A 406 -12.46 -21.95 21.39
N THR A 407 -12.88 -21.98 22.65
CA THR A 407 -14.26 -21.73 23.07
C THR A 407 -14.57 -20.25 23.32
N GLU A 408 -13.54 -19.39 23.32
CA GLU A 408 -13.62 -17.97 23.67
C GLU A 408 -14.23 -17.17 22.50
N ASN A 409 -15.27 -16.37 22.75
CA ASN A 409 -16.03 -15.71 21.68
C ASN A 409 -15.20 -14.75 20.82
N ALA A 410 -14.24 -14.02 21.40
CA ALA A 410 -13.37 -13.12 20.65
C ALA A 410 -12.49 -13.88 19.63
N HIS A 411 -12.00 -15.07 19.98
CA HIS A 411 -11.17 -15.89 19.09
C HIS A 411 -11.93 -16.46 17.89
N ARG A 412 -13.27 -16.57 17.97
CA ARG A 412 -14.14 -17.09 16.90
C ARG A 412 -14.35 -16.11 15.74
N LEU A 413 -13.96 -14.85 15.90
CA LEU A 413 -14.04 -13.84 14.83
C LEU A 413 -12.85 -13.94 13.87
N PHE A 414 -11.72 -14.46 14.32
CA PHE A 414 -10.44 -14.39 13.59
C PHE A 414 -10.27 -15.59 12.65
N TYR A 415 -10.12 -15.32 11.35
CA TYR A 415 -9.89 -16.31 10.29
C TYR A 415 -8.68 -15.93 9.43
N TYR A 416 -8.08 -16.95 8.81
CA TYR A 416 -7.08 -16.81 7.75
C TYR A 416 -7.68 -17.39 6.46
N ILE A 417 -7.58 -16.67 5.35
CA ILE A 417 -8.18 -17.10 4.09
C ILE A 417 -7.21 -17.02 2.91
N HIS A 418 -7.36 -17.95 1.97
CA HIS A 418 -6.60 -17.98 0.71
C HIS A 418 -7.57 -17.71 -0.44
N VAL A 419 -7.29 -16.72 -1.28
CA VAL A 419 -8.15 -16.34 -2.42
C VAL A 419 -7.34 -16.38 -3.71
N GLN A 420 -7.84 -17.09 -4.72
CA GLN A 420 -7.28 -17.12 -6.06
C GLN A 420 -7.79 -15.92 -6.87
N SER A 421 -6.89 -15.06 -7.33
CA SER A 421 -7.25 -13.82 -8.03
C SER A 421 -6.20 -13.38 -9.07
N ASP A 422 -6.60 -12.45 -9.93
CA ASP A 422 -5.77 -11.67 -10.85
C ASP A 422 -5.64 -10.18 -10.44
N LYS A 423 -6.35 -9.76 -9.38
CA LYS A 423 -6.29 -8.41 -8.79
C LYS A 423 -5.14 -8.25 -7.78
N THR A 424 -4.82 -7.02 -7.39
CA THR A 424 -3.86 -6.77 -6.31
C THR A 424 -4.43 -7.17 -4.94
N PRO A 425 -3.58 -7.47 -3.94
CA PRO A 425 -4.06 -7.86 -2.62
C PRO A 425 -4.90 -6.78 -1.91
N TRP A 426 -4.55 -5.50 -2.06
CA TRP A 426 -5.30 -4.41 -1.42
C TRP A 426 -6.68 -4.18 -2.06
N GLU A 427 -6.83 -4.44 -3.36
CA GLU A 427 -8.15 -4.46 -4.03
C GLU A 427 -9.02 -5.61 -3.51
N VAL A 428 -8.47 -6.83 -3.41
CA VAL A 428 -9.22 -7.99 -2.88
C VAL A 428 -9.61 -7.76 -1.41
N ALA A 429 -8.72 -7.18 -0.59
CA ALA A 429 -9.06 -6.83 0.79
C ALA A 429 -10.16 -5.76 0.89
N ALA A 430 -10.18 -4.78 -0.03
CA ALA A 430 -11.23 -3.77 -0.09
C ALA A 430 -12.59 -4.34 -0.54
N GLU A 431 -12.60 -5.33 -1.44
CA GLU A 431 -13.82 -6.07 -1.81
C GLU A 431 -14.32 -6.97 -0.67
N LEU A 432 -13.41 -7.58 0.09
CA LEU A 432 -13.73 -8.39 1.28
C LEU A 432 -14.32 -7.55 2.42
N GLU A 433 -13.78 -6.36 2.72
CA GLU A 433 -14.42 -5.41 3.66
C GLU A 433 -15.74 -4.80 3.14
N GLY A 434 -16.11 -5.07 1.88
CA GLY A 434 -17.44 -4.77 1.36
C GLY A 434 -18.53 -5.78 1.76
N LEU A 435 -18.14 -6.92 2.34
CA LEU A 435 -19.06 -7.99 2.77
C LEU A 435 -19.54 -7.74 4.21
N PRO A 436 -20.86 -7.77 4.50
CA PRO A 436 -21.39 -7.55 5.86
C PRO A 436 -20.99 -8.64 6.88
N GLN A 437 -20.35 -9.71 6.42
CA GLN A 437 -19.77 -10.77 7.24
C GLN A 437 -18.36 -10.46 7.76
N ILE A 438 -17.69 -9.44 7.22
CA ILE A 438 -16.29 -9.08 7.54
C ILE A 438 -16.26 -7.66 8.12
N ASP A 439 -15.83 -7.51 9.37
CA ASP A 439 -15.60 -6.19 9.97
C ASP A 439 -14.25 -5.59 9.48
N THR A 440 -13.20 -6.43 9.34
CA THR A 440 -11.93 -6.05 8.70
C THR A 440 -11.25 -7.19 7.95
N CYS A 441 -10.49 -6.87 6.90
CA CYS A 441 -9.63 -7.79 6.15
C CYS A 441 -8.28 -7.11 5.85
N THR A 442 -7.16 -7.75 6.18
CA THR A 442 -5.82 -7.26 5.86
C THR A 442 -5.01 -8.32 5.10
N PRO A 443 -4.31 -7.98 3.99
CA PRO A 443 -3.40 -8.89 3.33
C PRO A 443 -2.20 -9.30 4.22
N ASP A 444 -1.88 -10.60 4.34
CA ASP A 444 -0.61 -11.05 4.95
C ASP A 444 0.48 -11.13 3.87
N LEU A 445 1.01 -9.96 3.50
CA LEU A 445 1.92 -9.82 2.36
C LEU A 445 3.32 -10.36 2.64
N GLU A 446 3.66 -11.49 2.01
CA GLU A 446 5.05 -11.77 1.66
C GLU A 446 5.54 -10.70 0.68
N MET A 447 6.40 -9.78 1.14
CA MET A 447 7.15 -8.93 0.23
C MET A 447 8.17 -9.82 -0.50
N SER A 448 7.81 -10.18 -1.73
CA SER A 448 8.39 -11.27 -2.52
C SER A 448 9.91 -11.36 -2.48
N THR A 449 10.41 -12.54 -2.15
CA THR A 449 11.82 -12.93 -2.28
C THR A 449 12.18 -13.18 -3.75
N ASP A 450 12.74 -12.17 -4.42
CA ASP A 450 13.56 -12.38 -5.62
C ASP A 450 14.47 -11.15 -5.84
N ILE A 451 15.75 -11.24 -5.47
CA ILE A 451 16.68 -10.10 -5.49
C ILE A 451 18.02 -10.50 -6.12
N LYS A 452 18.43 -9.74 -7.15
CA LYS A 452 19.74 -9.88 -7.81
C LYS A 452 20.83 -9.08 -7.08
N PRO A 453 22.11 -9.49 -7.14
CA PRO A 453 23.19 -8.82 -6.42
C PRO A 453 23.52 -7.43 -7.00
N GLY A 454 23.34 -6.39 -6.16
CA GLY A 454 23.94 -5.06 -6.33
C GLY A 454 25.06 -4.85 -5.30
N HIS A 455 26.14 -4.17 -5.68
CA HIS A 455 27.32 -3.96 -4.82
C HIS A 455 27.32 -2.60 -4.08
N TYR A 456 28.07 -2.57 -2.96
CA TYR A 456 28.48 -1.41 -2.13
C TYR A 456 27.40 -0.80 -1.21
N GLY A 457 27.78 -0.45 0.04
CA GLY A 457 27.06 0.63 0.72
C GLY A 457 27.02 0.79 2.25
N ARG A 458 27.71 -0.01 3.08
CA ARG A 458 27.70 0.04 4.56
C ARG A 458 26.35 -0.26 5.28
N TRP A 459 26.51 -0.84 6.48
CA TRP A 459 25.58 -0.82 7.63
C TRP A 459 24.16 -1.36 7.36
N SER A 460 23.98 -2.66 7.64
CA SER A 460 22.67 -3.22 7.99
C SER A 460 22.13 -2.49 9.24
N GLY A 461 21.02 -1.78 9.10
CA GLY A 461 20.41 -0.97 10.15
C GLY A 461 19.53 -1.75 11.15
N ASN A 462 19.28 -3.03 10.88
CA ASN A 462 18.44 -3.89 11.72
C ASN A 462 19.27 -4.67 12.76
N GLU A 463 20.55 -4.94 12.44
CA GLU A 463 21.59 -5.44 13.35
C GLU A 463 22.92 -4.92 12.78
N SER A 464 23.68 -4.13 13.54
CA SER A 464 24.98 -3.60 13.09
C SER A 464 26.12 -4.40 13.73
N LEU A 465 26.52 -5.46 13.04
CA LEU A 465 27.77 -6.18 13.29
C LEU A 465 28.95 -5.44 12.64
N GLU A 466 30.14 -5.59 13.20
CA GLU A 466 31.38 -5.04 12.62
C GLU A 466 31.96 -5.93 11.52
N SER A 467 31.11 -6.31 10.56
CA SER A 467 31.48 -7.10 9.38
C SER A 467 32.16 -6.28 8.29
N LEU A 468 32.99 -6.97 7.49
CA LEU A 468 33.46 -6.57 6.17
C LEU A 468 32.29 -6.57 5.17
N ASP A 469 32.46 -5.90 4.03
CA ASP A 469 31.41 -5.70 2.99
C ASP A 469 30.93 -7.00 2.30
N ASP A 470 31.52 -8.15 2.63
CA ASP A 470 31.15 -9.49 2.12
C ASP A 470 30.35 -10.33 3.12
N GLY A 471 29.87 -9.72 4.20
CA GLY A 471 29.03 -10.39 5.21
C GLY A 471 29.81 -11.24 6.21
N THR A 472 31.14 -11.07 6.29
CA THR A 472 31.99 -11.79 7.26
C THR A 472 32.78 -10.84 8.13
N ALA A 473 33.13 -11.23 9.35
CA ALA A 473 33.71 -10.33 10.34
C ALA A 473 35.18 -10.65 10.68
N ASP A 474 35.94 -9.60 10.99
CA ASP A 474 37.32 -9.65 11.44
C ASP A 474 37.37 -9.28 12.93
N TRP A 475 37.74 -10.24 13.78
CA TRP A 475 37.85 -10.03 15.23
C TRP A 475 38.88 -8.95 15.59
N GLY A 476 40.04 -8.93 14.91
CA GLY A 476 41.12 -8.00 15.22
C GLY A 476 40.72 -6.55 14.91
N LYS A 477 39.99 -6.35 13.80
CA LYS A 477 39.35 -5.07 13.49
C LYS A 477 38.28 -4.70 14.51
N SER A 478 37.32 -5.60 14.79
CA SER A 478 36.20 -5.31 15.69
C SER A 478 36.67 -4.97 17.11
N GLU A 479 37.62 -5.72 17.65
CA GLU A 479 38.18 -5.43 18.96
C GLU A 479 39.06 -4.15 18.96
N GLY A 480 39.69 -3.81 17.84
CA GLY A 480 40.35 -2.51 17.66
C GLY A 480 39.36 -1.34 17.70
N ASP A 481 38.29 -1.42 16.91
CA ASP A 481 37.25 -0.40 16.83
C ASP A 481 36.53 -0.20 18.18
N PHE A 482 36.21 -1.29 18.90
CA PHE A 482 35.65 -1.24 20.26
C PHE A 482 36.58 -0.50 21.23
N LYS A 483 37.87 -0.87 21.27
CA LYS A 483 38.86 -0.25 22.17
C LYS A 483 39.04 1.24 21.90
N ILE A 484 38.97 1.66 20.63
CA ILE A 484 39.05 3.07 20.24
C ILE A 484 37.78 3.82 20.65
N ARG A 485 36.60 3.25 20.37
CA ARG A 485 35.29 3.86 20.64
C ARG A 485 35.02 4.07 22.13
N TRP A 486 35.35 3.06 22.95
CA TRP A 486 34.98 3.02 24.37
C TRP A 486 36.17 3.16 25.34
N ALA A 487 37.33 3.63 24.87
CA ALA A 487 38.56 3.79 25.68
C ALA A 487 38.36 4.47 27.05
N ASN A 488 37.43 5.43 27.12
CA ASN A 488 37.15 6.24 28.32
C ASN A 488 35.81 5.88 29.00
N ALA A 489 35.10 4.85 28.52
CA ALA A 489 33.70 4.60 28.89
C ALA A 489 33.54 3.98 30.29
N SER A 490 32.47 4.32 31.00
CA SER A 490 32.36 4.10 32.45
C SER A 490 32.55 2.64 32.89
N LEU A 491 32.08 1.67 32.09
CA LEU A 491 32.16 0.24 32.39
C LEU A 491 33.44 -0.47 31.91
N VAL A 492 34.30 0.18 31.12
CA VAL A 492 35.43 -0.49 30.43
C VAL A 492 36.77 0.27 30.45
N LYS A 493 36.78 1.58 30.76
CA LYS A 493 37.97 2.44 30.87
C LYS A 493 39.08 1.89 31.77
N ASP A 494 38.70 1.12 32.80
CA ASP A 494 39.63 0.55 33.76
C ASP A 494 40.24 -0.78 33.28
N PHE A 495 39.69 -1.41 32.24
CA PHE A 495 40.10 -2.73 31.77
C PHE A 495 40.86 -2.65 30.44
N ILE A 496 40.44 -1.76 29.52
CA ILE A 496 41.06 -1.60 28.19
C ILE A 496 42.57 -1.24 28.30
N PRO A 497 43.00 -0.22 29.07
CA PRO A 497 44.42 0.15 29.18
C PRO A 497 45.26 -0.89 29.93
N LYS A 498 44.63 -1.75 30.75
CA LYS A 498 45.28 -2.85 31.48
C LYS A 498 45.39 -4.13 30.63
N GLY A 499 44.89 -4.13 29.39
CA GLY A 499 44.86 -5.31 28.52
C GLY A 499 43.92 -6.42 28.98
N GLN A 500 42.99 -6.14 29.90
CA GLN A 500 42.14 -7.14 30.55
C GLN A 500 40.95 -7.51 29.66
N SER A 501 41.22 -8.29 28.61
CA SER A 501 40.27 -8.68 27.56
C SER A 501 38.97 -9.28 28.09
N GLY A 502 39.06 -10.26 28.99
CA GLY A 502 37.89 -10.88 29.61
C GLY A 502 37.03 -9.95 30.48
N GLU A 503 37.54 -8.78 30.88
CA GLU A 503 36.81 -7.85 31.76
C GLU A 503 36.04 -6.77 30.99
N TYR A 504 36.56 -6.28 29.85
CA TYR A 504 35.77 -5.38 28.98
C TYR A 504 34.89 -6.10 27.96
N ARG A 505 35.26 -7.31 27.50
CA ARG A 505 34.40 -8.12 26.59
C ARG A 505 33.08 -8.55 27.25
N LYS A 506 33.01 -8.59 28.60
CA LYS A 506 31.82 -8.92 29.41
C LYS A 506 31.03 -7.72 29.96
N TRP A 507 31.29 -6.49 29.48
CA TRP A 507 30.78 -5.25 30.09
C TRP A 507 29.25 -5.24 30.32
N ASN A 508 28.49 -5.96 29.50
CA ASN A 508 27.05 -6.14 29.61
C ASN A 508 26.62 -6.83 30.92
N LEU A 509 27.44 -7.75 31.46
CA LEU A 509 27.22 -8.39 32.75
C LEU A 509 27.56 -7.45 33.93
N ASN A 510 28.49 -6.50 33.73
CA ASN A 510 28.74 -5.40 34.67
C ASN A 510 27.52 -4.47 34.71
N ALA A 511 27.05 -4.01 33.54
CA ALA A 511 25.92 -3.10 33.40
C ALA A 511 24.62 -3.63 34.04
N THR A 512 24.43 -4.95 34.08
CA THR A 512 23.19 -5.60 34.56
C THR A 512 23.31 -6.23 35.94
N ASN A 513 24.43 -6.03 36.65
CA ASN A 513 24.75 -6.67 37.93
C ASN A 513 24.56 -8.21 37.91
N ALA A 514 24.97 -8.84 36.80
CA ALA A 514 24.77 -10.26 36.52
C ALA A 514 26.01 -11.15 36.73
N ASN A 515 27.23 -10.58 36.81
CA ASN A 515 28.50 -11.33 36.92
C ASN A 515 28.52 -12.42 38.02
N ASN A 516 27.89 -12.15 39.16
CA ASN A 516 28.03 -12.91 40.40
C ASN A 516 26.76 -13.70 40.72
N LEU A 517 26.07 -14.24 39.70
CA LEU A 517 24.79 -14.95 39.83
C LEU A 517 24.82 -16.11 40.84
N LYS A 518 25.98 -16.73 41.06
CA LYS A 518 26.20 -17.80 42.06
C LYS A 518 26.18 -17.30 43.52
N ASP A 519 26.50 -16.02 43.74
CA ASP A 519 26.75 -15.45 45.06
C ASP A 519 25.50 -14.76 45.66
N ILE A 520 24.40 -14.67 44.90
CA ILE A 520 23.13 -14.10 45.36
C ILE A 520 22.32 -15.13 46.18
N LYS A 521 21.55 -14.65 47.17
CA LYS A 521 20.71 -15.51 48.04
C LYS A 521 19.72 -16.38 47.25
N ALA A 522 19.25 -15.89 46.10
CA ALA A 522 18.32 -16.59 45.22
C ALA A 522 18.94 -17.77 44.46
N TYR A 523 20.27 -17.87 44.35
CA TYR A 523 20.95 -18.78 43.41
C TYR A 523 20.49 -20.23 43.54
N LYS A 524 20.34 -20.74 44.77
CA LYS A 524 19.84 -22.10 44.99
C LYS A 524 18.41 -22.29 44.48
N SER A 525 17.47 -21.39 44.80
CA SER A 525 16.09 -21.48 44.32
C SER A 525 16.00 -21.41 42.80
N VAL A 526 16.91 -20.66 42.17
CA VAL A 526 17.09 -20.64 40.71
C VAL A 526 17.61 -21.99 40.22
N LYS A 527 18.77 -22.47 40.69
CA LYS A 527 19.39 -23.73 40.21
C LYS A 527 18.49 -24.95 40.42
N ASP A 528 17.74 -25.00 41.53
CA ASP A 528 16.80 -26.07 41.87
C ASP A 528 15.51 -26.06 41.01
N ASN A 529 15.26 -25.04 40.17
CA ASN A 529 14.02 -24.88 39.37
C ASN A 529 14.19 -24.39 37.93
N ALA A 530 15.38 -23.98 37.50
CA ALA A 530 15.62 -23.40 36.18
C ALA A 530 15.44 -24.41 35.02
N ASP A 531 15.56 -25.70 35.31
CA ASP A 531 15.26 -26.84 34.43
C ASP A 531 13.76 -26.95 34.06
N LYS A 532 12.88 -26.41 34.91
CA LYS A 532 11.41 -26.45 34.72
C LYS A 532 10.90 -25.30 33.87
N ILE A 533 11.72 -24.28 33.60
CA ILE A 533 11.33 -23.06 32.89
C ILE A 533 11.42 -23.27 31.37
N ARG A 534 10.28 -23.20 30.69
CA ARG A 534 10.23 -23.21 29.21
C ARG A 534 10.50 -21.82 28.66
N LEU A 535 11.77 -21.54 28.37
CA LEU A 535 12.22 -20.34 27.68
C LEU A 535 12.27 -20.57 26.16
N ILE A 536 11.31 -20.01 25.42
CA ILE A 536 11.21 -20.15 23.97
C ILE A 536 11.76 -18.91 23.26
N GLN A 537 12.57 -19.14 22.23
CA GLN A 537 13.16 -18.13 21.36
C GLN A 537 12.44 -18.09 20.02
N LEU A 538 11.89 -16.95 19.63
CA LEU A 538 11.34 -16.71 18.29
C LEU A 538 12.38 -15.96 17.45
N ASP A 539 13.16 -16.67 16.63
CA ASP A 539 14.33 -16.11 15.95
C ASP A 539 14.65 -16.83 14.61
N THR A 540 15.86 -16.67 14.05
CA THR A 540 16.27 -17.27 12.76
C THR A 540 16.59 -18.77 12.79
N GLY A 541 16.46 -19.40 13.97
CA GLY A 541 16.97 -20.73 14.26
C GLY A 541 18.33 -20.71 14.97
N TYR A 542 18.97 -21.87 15.07
CA TYR A 542 20.23 -22.06 15.80
C TYR A 542 21.36 -22.63 14.93
N THR A 543 22.61 -22.53 15.42
CA THR A 543 23.81 -23.04 14.74
C THR A 543 24.74 -23.77 15.70
N ASP A 544 25.58 -24.67 15.18
CA ASP A 544 26.53 -25.49 15.97
C ASP A 544 27.77 -24.71 16.48
N HIS A 545 27.65 -23.40 16.72
CA HIS A 545 28.77 -22.58 17.18
C HIS A 545 29.17 -22.98 18.61
N SER A 546 30.48 -23.17 18.85
CA SER A 546 31.03 -23.72 20.11
C SER A 546 30.58 -23.03 21.39
N LYS A 547 30.17 -21.75 21.28
CA LYS A 547 29.64 -20.91 22.37
C LYS A 547 28.27 -21.38 22.91
N VAL A 548 27.43 -22.00 22.09
CA VAL A 548 26.02 -22.32 22.42
C VAL A 548 25.75 -23.83 22.57
N LEU A 549 26.74 -24.68 22.34
CA LEU A 549 26.63 -26.13 22.43
C LEU A 549 26.15 -26.57 23.84
N GLY A 550 25.05 -27.32 23.88
CA GLY A 550 24.42 -27.81 25.12
C GLY A 550 23.45 -26.84 25.80
N GLY A 551 23.43 -25.55 25.41
CA GLY A 551 22.51 -24.53 25.94
C GLY A 551 21.10 -24.58 25.32
N TYR A 552 20.91 -25.29 24.21
CA TYR A 552 19.60 -25.50 23.59
C TYR A 552 18.88 -26.76 24.10
N ASN A 553 17.55 -26.76 24.00
CA ASN A 553 16.68 -27.92 24.18
C ASN A 553 16.09 -28.38 22.84
N LEU A 554 16.87 -29.12 22.07
CA LEU A 554 16.55 -29.66 20.73
C LEU A 554 15.71 -30.95 20.79
N LEU A 555 14.74 -30.99 21.71
CA LEU A 555 13.67 -32.01 21.79
C LEU A 555 12.29 -31.39 21.50
N HIS A 556 12.24 -30.06 21.53
CA HIS A 556 11.03 -29.25 21.38
C HIS A 556 11.29 -28.04 20.47
N ASP A 557 12.36 -28.07 19.67
CA ASP A 557 12.57 -27.06 18.64
C ASP A 557 11.64 -27.30 17.45
N GLU A 558 11.21 -26.22 16.80
CA GLU A 558 10.20 -26.27 15.74
C GLU A 558 10.52 -25.23 14.66
N ASP A 559 10.27 -25.59 13.41
CA ASP A 559 10.41 -24.69 12.26
C ASP A 559 9.06 -24.40 11.61
N PHE A 560 8.74 -23.11 11.54
CA PHE A 560 7.53 -22.57 10.94
C PHE A 560 7.78 -22.06 9.51
N ILE A 561 8.93 -22.38 8.90
CA ILE A 561 9.35 -21.96 7.54
C ILE A 561 9.36 -23.14 6.56
N ASP A 562 10.30 -24.08 6.71
CA ASP A 562 10.49 -25.21 5.78
C ASP A 562 10.12 -26.58 6.42
N GLY A 563 10.25 -26.71 7.75
CA GLY A 563 9.57 -27.77 8.53
C GLY A 563 10.35 -29.06 8.80
N GLU A 564 11.69 -29.01 8.93
CA GLU A 564 12.49 -30.16 9.39
C GLU A 564 12.93 -30.02 10.87
N ASP A 565 13.85 -29.10 11.17
CA ASP A 565 14.29 -28.73 12.53
C ASP A 565 14.54 -27.21 12.61
N ALA A 566 14.73 -26.63 13.81
CA ALA A 566 14.91 -25.18 13.95
C ALA A 566 16.32 -24.69 13.55
N ARG A 567 17.05 -25.44 12.73
CA ARG A 567 18.45 -25.19 12.39
C ARG A 567 18.59 -24.09 11.34
N ASP A 568 19.43 -23.11 11.64
CA ASP A 568 19.85 -22.12 10.67
C ASP A 568 20.95 -22.74 9.78
N GLU A 569 20.58 -23.04 8.54
CA GLU A 569 21.45 -23.55 7.45
C GLU A 569 22.68 -22.66 7.16
N MET A 570 22.80 -21.48 7.81
CA MET A 570 23.81 -20.46 7.53
C MET A 570 23.78 -19.97 6.07
N SER A 571 22.63 -20.10 5.40
CA SER A 571 22.51 -19.78 3.99
C SER A 571 22.69 -18.28 3.76
N MET A 572 23.80 -17.89 3.12
CA MET A 572 24.06 -16.48 2.81
C MET A 572 23.05 -15.94 1.78
N GLY A 573 22.83 -14.63 1.77
CA GLY A 573 21.91 -13.97 0.85
C GLY A 573 21.53 -12.56 1.29
N ILE A 574 20.91 -11.81 0.38
CA ILE A 574 20.44 -10.44 0.63
C ILE A 574 19.34 -10.48 1.71
N LEU A 575 19.38 -9.54 2.66
CA LEU A 575 18.51 -9.44 3.85
C LEU A 575 18.55 -10.61 4.85
N LYS A 576 19.21 -11.72 4.54
CA LYS A 576 19.37 -12.82 5.50
C LYS A 576 20.33 -12.41 6.61
N GLN A 577 20.05 -12.84 7.84
CA GLN A 577 20.94 -12.64 8.99
C GLN A 577 21.27 -13.98 9.66
N PRO A 578 22.02 -14.86 8.95
CA PRO A 578 22.30 -16.22 9.42
C PRO A 578 22.98 -16.21 10.80
N GLY A 579 22.53 -17.11 11.67
CA GLY A 579 23.00 -17.27 13.04
C GLY A 579 22.60 -16.15 14.00
N HIS A 580 21.61 -15.30 13.67
CA HIS A 580 21.13 -14.28 14.62
C HIS A 580 20.57 -14.92 15.89
N GLY A 581 19.77 -15.98 15.77
CA GLY A 581 19.28 -16.73 16.92
C GLY A 581 20.40 -17.32 17.80
N THR A 582 21.53 -17.71 17.20
CA THR A 582 22.75 -18.09 17.96
C THR A 582 23.36 -16.90 18.70
N ARG A 583 23.42 -15.71 18.08
CA ARG A 583 23.95 -14.50 18.73
C ARG A 583 23.10 -14.11 19.93
N THR A 584 21.79 -14.02 19.77
CA THR A 584 20.88 -13.60 20.84
C THR A 584 20.74 -14.65 21.95
N ALA A 585 20.72 -15.95 21.62
CA ALA A 585 20.71 -17.03 22.61
C ALA A 585 22.01 -17.11 23.43
N SER A 586 23.16 -16.75 22.84
CA SER A 586 24.44 -16.75 23.56
C SER A 586 24.47 -15.75 24.73
N ILE A 587 23.68 -14.67 24.67
CA ILE A 587 23.51 -13.72 25.78
C ILE A 587 22.71 -14.33 26.94
N ILE A 588 21.98 -15.43 26.71
CA ILE A 588 21.28 -16.20 27.73
C ILE A 588 22.15 -17.34 28.26
N MET A 589 22.57 -18.24 27.37
CA MET A 589 23.17 -19.54 27.71
C MET A 589 24.59 -19.77 27.16
N GLY A 590 25.19 -18.75 26.53
CA GLY A 590 26.49 -18.86 25.86
C GLY A 590 27.62 -19.12 26.85
N ASN A 591 28.08 -20.37 26.91
CA ASN A 591 29.06 -20.83 27.88
C ASN A 591 30.50 -20.57 27.41
N ARG A 592 31.50 -20.77 28.27
CA ARG A 592 32.92 -20.72 27.88
C ARG A 592 33.22 -21.77 26.82
N ALA A 593 33.92 -21.37 25.76
CA ALA A 593 34.22 -22.23 24.62
C ALA A 593 35.36 -23.24 24.89
N ASN A 594 35.91 -23.27 26.11
CA ASN A 594 36.92 -24.22 26.59
C ASN A 594 38.10 -24.42 25.62
N GLY A 595 38.65 -23.31 25.13
CA GLY A 595 39.80 -23.27 24.22
C GLY A 595 39.48 -23.50 22.74
N ARG A 596 38.22 -23.79 22.37
CA ARG A 596 37.78 -23.94 20.96
C ARG A 596 37.75 -22.62 20.18
N ILE A 597 37.71 -21.48 20.89
CA ILE A 597 37.74 -20.14 20.33
C ILE A 597 38.91 -19.40 20.97
N GLU A 598 39.87 -18.96 20.15
CA GLU A 598 41.09 -18.26 20.59
C GLU A 598 40.79 -16.98 21.37
N ASN A 599 39.72 -16.27 20.98
CA ASN A 599 39.33 -14.97 21.51
C ASN A 599 37.98 -14.98 22.26
N ASP A 600 37.70 -16.01 23.06
CA ASP A 600 36.53 -15.96 23.96
C ASP A 600 36.67 -14.82 25.02
N GLY A 601 35.56 -14.35 25.58
CA GLY A 601 35.58 -13.27 26.57
C GLY A 601 34.23 -12.74 27.09
N ASN A 602 33.11 -13.38 26.77
CA ASN A 602 31.81 -13.06 27.36
C ASN A 602 31.10 -14.36 27.80
N GLN A 603 30.00 -14.28 28.55
CA GLN A 603 29.15 -15.42 28.86
C GLN A 603 27.67 -15.02 28.96
N GLY A 604 26.78 -16.00 28.88
CA GLY A 604 25.34 -15.79 29.03
C GLY A 604 24.95 -15.36 30.45
N VAL A 605 23.88 -14.57 30.55
CA VAL A 605 23.31 -14.05 31.80
C VAL A 605 22.76 -15.17 32.70
N ALA A 606 22.31 -16.28 32.11
CA ALA A 606 21.86 -17.48 32.82
C ALA A 606 22.94 -18.58 32.90
N VAL A 607 24.23 -18.21 32.82
CA VAL A 607 25.38 -19.12 32.99
C VAL A 607 26.02 -18.91 34.37
N ALA A 608 26.21 -19.99 35.12
CA ALA A 608 26.90 -20.00 36.40
C ALA A 608 27.66 -21.32 36.57
N GLU A 609 28.82 -21.30 37.25
CA GLU A 609 29.65 -22.50 37.48
C GLU A 609 30.08 -23.25 36.19
N GLU A 610 30.19 -22.52 35.08
CA GLU A 610 30.43 -23.07 33.72
C GLU A 610 29.30 -24.01 33.23
N GLU A 611 28.08 -23.85 33.77
CA GLU A 611 26.84 -24.51 33.34
C GLU A 611 25.78 -23.47 32.92
N SER A 612 24.95 -23.80 31.94
CA SER A 612 23.73 -23.03 31.62
C SER A 612 22.59 -23.50 32.51
N LEU A 613 21.97 -22.56 33.25
CA LEU A 613 20.90 -22.84 34.19
C LEU A 613 19.55 -23.07 33.49
N VAL A 614 19.25 -22.27 32.45
CA VAL A 614 18.01 -22.32 31.67
C VAL A 614 18.36 -22.64 30.23
N LYS A 615 17.75 -23.69 29.67
CA LYS A 615 17.90 -24.02 28.25
C LYS A 615 16.95 -23.20 27.38
N VAL A 616 17.43 -22.81 26.21
CA VAL A 616 16.63 -22.13 25.19
C VAL A 616 15.99 -23.16 24.25
N ILE A 617 14.69 -23.04 23.99
CA ILE A 617 13.98 -23.79 22.95
C ILE A 617 13.91 -22.89 21.70
N PRO A 618 14.62 -23.21 20.60
CA PRO A 618 14.59 -22.39 19.39
C PRO A 618 13.36 -22.70 18.53
N TYR A 619 12.55 -21.69 18.24
CA TYR A 619 11.52 -21.70 17.20
C TYR A 619 11.99 -20.83 16.03
N ARG A 620 12.14 -21.45 14.86
CA ARG A 620 12.58 -20.82 13.63
C ARG A 620 11.38 -20.24 12.90
N ILE A 621 11.27 -18.90 12.85
CA ILE A 621 10.09 -18.20 12.31
C ILE A 621 10.37 -17.30 11.10
N SER A 622 11.65 -17.07 10.79
CA SER A 622 12.10 -16.27 9.64
C SER A 622 13.55 -16.61 9.28
N LYS A 623 14.00 -16.32 8.05
CA LYS A 623 15.44 -16.36 7.67
C LYS A 623 16.11 -14.98 7.83
N SER A 624 15.46 -14.03 8.53
CA SER A 624 15.89 -12.64 8.79
C SER A 624 15.19 -12.04 10.03
N VAL A 625 15.79 -11.02 10.67
CA VAL A 625 15.24 -10.34 11.88
C VAL A 625 14.08 -9.37 11.61
N ILE A 626 13.45 -9.47 10.46
CA ILE A 626 12.33 -8.63 10.07
C ILE A 626 11.24 -9.54 9.53
N LEU A 627 10.03 -9.45 10.08
CA LEU A 627 8.92 -10.29 9.63
C LEU A 627 8.24 -9.68 8.40
N ILE A 628 8.21 -10.48 7.33
CA ILE A 628 7.80 -10.13 5.98
C ILE A 628 6.84 -11.23 5.51
N GLY A 629 5.52 -10.99 5.56
CA GLY A 629 4.50 -12.02 5.27
C GLY A 629 4.55 -13.26 6.14
N ARG A 630 5.18 -13.15 7.32
CA ARG A 630 5.26 -14.20 8.33
C ARG A 630 4.33 -13.90 9.51
N GLY A 631 3.16 -13.32 9.23
CA GLY A 631 2.12 -13.07 10.23
C GLY A 631 1.55 -14.37 10.77
N ARG A 632 1.05 -15.22 9.86
CA ARG A 632 0.58 -16.58 10.19
C ARG A 632 1.68 -17.41 10.89
N ASN A 633 2.93 -17.33 10.46
CA ASN A 633 4.05 -18.10 11.03
C ASN A 633 4.37 -17.66 12.47
N LEU A 634 4.44 -16.34 12.74
CA LEU A 634 4.58 -15.81 14.09
C LEU A 634 3.39 -16.20 14.98
N PHE A 635 2.17 -16.05 14.48
CA PHE A 635 0.96 -16.44 15.21
C PHE A 635 0.99 -17.93 15.57
N ASN A 636 1.35 -18.80 14.62
CA ASN A 636 1.46 -20.23 14.84
C ASN A 636 2.52 -20.56 15.89
N ALA A 637 3.71 -19.95 15.81
CA ALA A 637 4.79 -20.16 16.78
C ALA A 637 4.42 -19.69 18.20
N VAL A 638 3.70 -18.57 18.35
CA VAL A 638 3.23 -18.07 19.66
C VAL A 638 2.07 -18.92 20.19
N SER A 639 1.13 -19.31 19.33
CA SER A 639 0.04 -20.24 19.67
C SER A 639 0.60 -21.59 20.15
N GLN A 640 1.59 -22.12 19.46
CA GLN A 640 2.30 -23.34 19.84
C GLN A 640 3.12 -23.16 21.12
N ALA A 641 3.79 -22.01 21.33
CA ALA A 641 4.43 -21.70 22.60
C ALA A 641 3.44 -21.70 23.78
N ILE A 642 2.24 -21.16 23.60
CA ILE A 642 1.15 -21.22 24.59
C ILE A 642 0.73 -22.67 24.84
N ASN A 643 0.55 -23.49 23.78
CA ASN A 643 0.17 -24.90 23.90
C ASN A 643 1.25 -25.76 24.58
N ALA A 644 2.54 -25.45 24.31
CA ALA A 644 3.70 -26.04 24.97
C ALA A 644 3.84 -25.60 26.45
N ASN A 645 2.98 -24.69 26.93
CA ASN A 645 3.05 -24.06 28.24
C ASN A 645 4.41 -23.36 28.46
N ALA A 646 4.76 -22.46 27.52
CA ALA A 646 5.92 -21.59 27.62
C ALA A 646 5.85 -20.67 28.84
N ASP A 647 6.95 -20.53 29.56
CA ASP A 647 7.05 -19.66 30.72
C ASP A 647 7.43 -18.23 30.35
N VAL A 648 8.35 -18.13 29.40
CA VAL A 648 8.91 -16.91 28.84
C VAL A 648 9.09 -17.14 27.34
N VAL A 649 8.60 -16.22 26.54
CA VAL A 649 8.88 -16.16 25.09
C VAL A 649 9.73 -14.93 24.86
N PHE A 650 10.78 -15.01 24.05
CA PHE A 650 11.51 -13.82 23.63
C PHE A 650 11.69 -13.72 22.13
N MET A 651 11.65 -12.49 21.63
CA MET A 651 11.62 -12.19 20.20
C MET A 651 12.51 -10.98 19.91
N CYS A 652 13.63 -11.23 19.23
CA CYS A 652 14.67 -10.25 18.94
C CYS A 652 14.49 -9.59 17.56
N MET A 653 13.25 -9.49 17.11
CA MET A 653 12.81 -9.04 15.78
C MET A 653 11.41 -8.43 15.88
N GLY A 654 10.91 -7.80 14.82
CA GLY A 654 9.56 -7.21 14.84
C GLY A 654 9.04 -6.73 13.48
N SER A 655 7.89 -6.05 13.50
CA SER A 655 7.23 -5.43 12.34
C SER A 655 6.27 -4.30 12.79
N TYR A 656 5.40 -3.84 11.88
CA TYR A 656 4.32 -2.91 12.23
C TYR A 656 3.13 -3.62 12.92
N PRO A 657 2.29 -2.92 13.71
CA PRO A 657 1.14 -3.52 14.38
C PRO A 657 0.03 -4.03 13.46
N ARG A 658 -0.55 -5.18 13.81
CA ARG A 658 -1.65 -5.86 13.11
C ARG A 658 -2.63 -6.55 14.08
N PRO A 659 -3.95 -6.58 13.79
CA PRO A 659 -4.95 -7.25 14.62
C PRO A 659 -4.62 -8.70 14.99
N MET A 660 -4.15 -9.53 14.04
CA MET A 660 -3.77 -10.91 14.33
C MET A 660 -2.72 -11.00 15.46
N ILE A 661 -1.65 -10.22 15.36
CA ILE A 661 -0.52 -10.30 16.31
C ILE A 661 -0.88 -9.62 17.64
N TYR A 662 -1.76 -8.61 17.64
CA TYR A 662 -2.34 -8.06 18.86
C TYR A 662 -3.19 -9.10 19.60
N SER A 663 -4.01 -9.88 18.87
CA SER A 663 -4.84 -10.93 19.46
C SER A 663 -4.00 -12.00 20.18
N ILE A 664 -2.95 -12.53 19.52
CA ILE A 664 -2.13 -13.59 20.12
C ILE A 664 -1.21 -13.06 21.24
N ALA A 665 -0.81 -11.78 21.21
CA ALA A 665 -0.12 -11.14 22.32
C ALA A 665 -1.04 -10.94 23.54
N LYS A 666 -2.32 -10.65 23.32
CA LYS A 666 -3.36 -10.66 24.37
C LYS A 666 -3.56 -12.08 24.91
N THR A 667 -3.67 -13.09 24.05
CA THR A 667 -3.80 -14.50 24.48
C THR A 667 -2.59 -14.96 25.30
N ALA A 668 -1.36 -14.71 24.83
CA ALA A 668 -0.13 -15.08 25.54
C ALA A 668 -0.08 -14.49 26.96
N TYR A 669 -0.42 -13.20 27.06
CA TYR A 669 -0.54 -12.48 28.32
C TYR A 669 -1.62 -13.07 29.24
N GLU A 670 -2.82 -13.33 28.73
CA GLU A 670 -3.93 -13.91 29.49
C GLU A 670 -3.65 -15.34 29.96
N ARG A 671 -2.74 -16.05 29.29
CA ARG A 671 -2.20 -17.36 29.70
C ARG A 671 -0.93 -17.26 30.57
N GLY A 672 -0.47 -16.05 30.93
CA GLY A 672 0.63 -15.83 31.87
C GLY A 672 2.04 -16.02 31.28
N VAL A 673 2.16 -15.99 29.95
CA VAL A 673 3.44 -16.09 29.24
C VAL A 673 4.12 -14.72 29.24
N ILE A 674 5.33 -14.63 29.79
CA ILE A 674 6.11 -13.38 29.77
C ILE A 674 6.75 -13.24 28.38
N TRP A 675 6.16 -12.40 27.51
CA TRP A 675 6.71 -12.18 26.16
C TRP A 675 7.64 -10.94 26.15
N VAL A 676 8.95 -11.17 26.05
CA VAL A 676 10.00 -10.13 26.05
C VAL A 676 10.40 -9.79 24.62
N CYS A 677 10.37 -8.51 24.25
CA CYS A 677 10.44 -8.07 22.86
C CYS A 677 11.41 -6.91 22.67
N ALA A 678 12.16 -6.94 21.56
CA ALA A 678 13.02 -5.83 21.14
C ALA A 678 12.17 -4.59 20.84
N ALA A 679 12.51 -3.44 21.45
CA ALA A 679 11.76 -2.20 21.21
C ALA A 679 11.87 -1.71 19.75
N GLY A 680 12.97 -2.05 19.05
CA GLY A 680 13.24 -1.66 17.68
C GLY A 680 14.56 -0.88 17.53
N ASN A 681 15.03 -0.77 16.29
CA ASN A 681 16.30 -0.12 15.93
C ASN A 681 16.02 0.95 14.86
N MET A 682 16.52 2.18 15.06
CA MET A 682 16.41 3.32 14.14
C MET A 682 14.98 3.62 13.64
N VAL A 683 14.03 3.56 14.56
CA VAL A 683 12.64 4.05 14.41
C VAL A 683 12.27 4.77 15.71
N GLU A 684 11.70 5.98 15.64
CA GLU A 684 11.32 6.77 16.82
C GLU A 684 10.08 6.23 17.60
N SER A 685 9.79 4.93 17.53
CA SER A 685 8.61 4.30 18.12
C SER A 685 8.86 2.84 18.42
N VAL A 686 8.28 2.35 19.52
CA VAL A 686 8.34 0.92 19.88
C VAL A 686 7.56 0.10 18.86
N ILE A 687 8.18 -0.92 18.28
CA ILE A 687 7.62 -1.73 17.18
C ILE A 687 6.74 -2.88 17.68
N ALA A 688 5.97 -3.53 16.80
CA ALA A 688 5.23 -4.74 17.17
C ALA A 688 6.15 -5.98 17.16
N PRO A 689 5.99 -6.94 18.09
CA PRO A 689 4.95 -6.99 19.13
C PRO A 689 5.23 -6.18 20.40
N ALA A 690 6.43 -5.63 20.59
CA ALA A 690 6.84 -4.91 21.81
C ALA A 690 5.91 -3.75 22.24
N VAL A 691 5.21 -3.11 21.30
CA VAL A 691 4.27 -2.02 21.60
C VAL A 691 2.97 -2.49 22.27
N TYR A 692 2.71 -3.80 22.34
CA TYR A 692 1.45 -4.35 22.84
C TYR A 692 1.43 -4.46 24.37
N PRO A 693 0.30 -4.17 25.03
CA PRO A 693 0.23 -4.04 26.50
C PRO A 693 0.61 -5.31 27.26
N GLY A 694 0.42 -6.49 26.66
CA GLY A 694 0.76 -7.77 27.26
C GLY A 694 2.24 -8.18 27.15
N THR A 695 3.06 -7.41 26.42
CA THR A 695 4.49 -7.70 26.20
C THR A 695 5.39 -6.86 27.10
N ILE A 696 6.67 -7.22 27.17
CA ILE A 696 7.72 -6.48 27.87
C ILE A 696 8.68 -5.88 26.83
N ALA A 697 8.66 -4.56 26.66
CA ALA A 697 9.46 -3.86 25.66
C ALA A 697 10.85 -3.46 26.18
N VAL A 698 11.90 -3.81 25.43
CA VAL A 698 13.30 -3.64 25.86
C VAL A 698 14.07 -2.68 24.95
N ALA A 699 14.49 -1.55 25.50
CA ALA A 699 15.40 -0.60 24.88
C ALA A 699 16.89 -0.99 25.09
N ALA A 700 17.79 -0.44 24.27
CA ALA A 700 19.22 -0.74 24.32
C ALA A 700 20.04 0.32 25.08
N THR A 701 21.12 -0.12 25.73
CA THR A 701 22.14 0.74 26.38
C THR A 701 23.56 0.41 25.92
N ASN A 702 24.53 1.27 26.24
CA ASN A 702 25.92 1.16 25.78
C ASN A 702 26.95 1.09 26.95
N PRO A 703 28.26 0.92 26.68
CA PRO A 703 29.32 0.84 27.70
C PRO A 703 29.51 2.11 28.58
N ASN A 704 28.78 3.18 28.30
CA ASN A 704 28.70 4.42 29.10
C ASN A 704 27.50 4.45 30.05
N ASN A 705 26.69 3.39 30.15
CA ASN A 705 25.36 3.42 30.79
C ASN A 705 24.42 4.48 30.20
N GLU A 706 24.56 4.79 28.90
CA GLU A 706 23.66 5.69 28.18
C GLU A 706 22.64 4.88 27.36
N PRO A 707 21.44 5.41 27.09
CA PRO A 707 20.56 4.85 26.07
C PRO A 707 21.29 4.82 24.72
N TRP A 708 21.18 3.70 24.01
CA TRP A 708 21.75 3.60 22.67
C TRP A 708 21.05 4.59 21.74
N ARG A 709 21.83 5.42 21.05
CA ARG A 709 21.33 6.47 20.13
C ARG A 709 20.41 5.96 19.00
N TYR A 710 20.45 4.66 18.72
CA TYR A 710 19.62 4.00 17.72
C TYR A 710 18.53 3.10 18.31
N SER A 711 18.36 3.06 19.65
CA SER A 711 17.23 2.37 20.27
C SER A 711 15.93 3.08 19.97
N SER A 712 14.91 2.33 19.56
CA SER A 712 13.53 2.79 19.63
C SER A 712 13.13 3.12 21.07
N TYR A 713 12.20 4.07 21.21
CA TYR A 713 11.89 4.72 22.47
C TYR A 713 10.42 5.19 22.52
N GLY A 714 9.85 5.31 23.71
CA GLY A 714 8.47 5.76 23.91
C GLY A 714 7.80 5.20 25.17
N PRO A 715 6.51 5.53 25.40
CA PRO A 715 5.78 5.16 26.62
C PRO A 715 5.47 3.66 26.76
N ALA A 716 5.69 2.87 25.69
CA ALA A 716 5.61 1.41 25.75
C ALA A 716 6.89 0.75 26.29
N VAL A 717 8.05 1.43 26.33
CA VAL A 717 9.30 0.83 26.83
C VAL A 717 9.18 0.53 28.33
N ASP A 718 9.37 -0.73 28.72
CA ASP A 718 9.33 -1.12 30.12
C ASP A 718 10.66 -0.88 30.82
N ILE A 719 11.77 -1.25 30.18
CA ILE A 719 13.14 -1.17 30.72
C ILE A 719 14.18 -1.09 29.59
N ALA A 720 15.43 -0.75 29.93
CA ALA A 720 16.57 -0.85 29.02
C ALA A 720 17.61 -1.87 29.49
N ALA A 721 18.37 -2.44 28.55
CA ALA A 721 19.45 -3.39 28.81
C ALA A 721 20.58 -3.27 27.76
N PRO A 722 21.78 -3.84 28.00
CA PRO A 722 22.94 -3.72 27.09
C PRO A 722 22.66 -4.14 25.66
N GLY A 723 22.95 -3.25 24.70
CA GLY A 723 22.68 -3.48 23.29
C GLY A 723 23.51 -2.68 22.27
N GLU A 724 24.40 -1.76 22.68
CA GLU A 724 25.44 -1.20 21.79
C GLU A 724 26.78 -1.87 22.06
N ASP A 725 27.35 -2.53 21.05
CA ASP A 725 28.62 -3.26 21.08
C ASP A 725 28.69 -4.34 22.19
N VAL A 726 27.75 -5.29 22.14
CA VAL A 726 27.78 -6.52 22.96
C VAL A 726 28.65 -7.57 22.26
N TYR A 727 29.49 -8.30 23.02
CA TYR A 727 30.39 -9.31 22.46
C TYR A 727 29.66 -10.65 22.27
N VAL A 728 29.54 -11.08 21.01
CA VAL A 728 28.65 -12.17 20.54
C VAL A 728 29.37 -13.14 19.57
N PRO A 729 28.91 -14.40 19.44
CA PRO A 729 29.49 -15.40 18.54
C PRO A 729 29.23 -15.12 17.06
N PHE A 730 30.15 -15.52 16.18
CA PHE A 730 29.98 -15.37 14.73
C PHE A 730 30.79 -16.45 13.99
N LYS A 731 30.35 -16.87 12.79
CA LYS A 731 31.11 -17.78 11.93
C LYS A 731 31.75 -17.02 10.78
N ASN A 732 33.08 -17.15 10.61
CA ASN A 732 33.81 -16.43 9.57
C ASN A 732 33.66 -17.09 8.18
N LYS A 733 34.36 -16.57 7.14
CA LYS A 733 34.35 -17.10 5.75
C LYS A 733 34.53 -18.61 5.63
N LYS A 734 35.30 -19.23 6.53
CA LYS A 734 35.63 -20.65 6.53
C LYS A 734 34.75 -21.48 7.48
N GLN A 735 33.69 -20.88 8.03
CA GLN A 735 32.83 -21.44 9.09
C GLN A 735 33.54 -21.69 10.44
N GLU A 736 34.74 -21.14 10.63
CA GLU A 736 35.45 -21.12 11.93
C GLU A 736 34.68 -20.25 12.94
N ASP A 737 34.62 -20.70 14.20
CA ASP A 737 33.98 -19.99 15.31
C ASP A 737 34.84 -18.82 15.79
N ILE A 738 34.28 -17.60 15.77
CA ILE A 738 34.89 -16.37 16.26
C ILE A 738 33.93 -15.59 17.17
N MET A 739 34.42 -14.52 17.80
CA MET A 739 33.61 -13.61 18.61
C MET A 739 33.83 -12.16 18.12
N VAL A 740 32.77 -11.36 18.10
CA VAL A 740 32.74 -10.00 17.53
C VAL A 740 31.84 -9.09 18.35
N PHE A 741 31.96 -7.77 18.17
CA PHE A 741 31.00 -6.82 18.74
C PHE A 741 29.85 -6.56 17.75
N GLY A 742 28.63 -6.46 18.29
CA GLY A 742 27.43 -6.09 17.54
C GLY A 742 26.51 -5.17 18.32
N SER A 743 25.72 -4.35 17.61
CA SER A 743 24.69 -3.49 18.22
C SER A 743 23.26 -3.75 17.70
N GLY A 744 22.27 -3.66 18.61
CA GLY A 744 20.84 -3.89 18.39
C GLY A 744 20.04 -4.03 19.70
N THR A 745 18.78 -3.58 19.75
CA THR A 745 17.82 -3.96 20.82
C THR A 745 17.57 -5.48 20.85
N SER A 746 17.87 -6.15 19.74
CA SER A 746 18.03 -7.60 19.59
C SER A 746 18.97 -8.23 20.64
N TYR A 747 20.00 -7.51 21.11
CA TYR A 747 20.91 -7.97 22.16
C TYR A 747 20.49 -7.53 23.57
N ALA A 748 19.74 -6.43 23.69
CA ALA A 748 19.16 -6.00 24.97
C ALA A 748 18.09 -7.00 25.45
N THR A 749 17.23 -7.44 24.53
CA THR A 749 16.11 -8.39 24.74
C THR A 749 16.50 -9.66 25.52
N PRO A 750 17.52 -10.45 25.14
CA PRO A 750 17.89 -11.68 25.84
C PRO A 750 18.40 -11.47 27.28
N HIS A 751 18.92 -10.28 27.65
CA HIS A 751 19.23 -9.98 29.05
C HIS A 751 17.96 -9.97 29.91
N VAL A 752 16.89 -9.35 29.41
CA VAL A 752 15.59 -9.28 30.11
C VAL A 752 14.84 -10.61 30.03
N ALA A 753 14.98 -11.38 28.95
CA ALA A 753 14.44 -12.74 28.85
C ALA A 753 15.10 -13.69 29.87
N SER A 754 16.43 -13.58 30.04
CA SER A 754 17.17 -14.28 31.12
C SER A 754 16.66 -13.86 32.49
N ALA A 755 16.50 -12.55 32.71
CA ALA A 755 15.96 -12.01 33.96
C ALA A 755 14.55 -12.53 34.28
N ALA A 756 13.67 -12.64 33.28
CA ALA A 756 12.33 -13.24 33.42
C ALA A 756 12.39 -14.72 33.81
N ALA A 757 13.23 -15.51 33.12
CA ALA A 757 13.36 -16.94 33.37
C ALA A 757 13.92 -17.22 34.78
N LEU A 758 14.98 -16.51 35.17
CA LEU A 758 15.61 -16.63 36.49
C LEU A 758 14.66 -16.14 37.60
N TRP A 759 13.90 -15.06 37.37
CA TRP A 759 12.89 -14.56 38.32
C TRP A 759 11.73 -15.54 38.52
N LYS A 760 11.26 -16.18 37.43
CA LYS A 760 10.19 -17.20 37.51
C LYS A 760 10.68 -18.46 38.21
N ALA A 761 11.90 -18.93 37.92
CA ALA A 761 12.53 -20.04 38.65
C ALA A 761 12.65 -19.75 40.15
N LYS A 762 13.16 -18.57 40.52
CA LYS A 762 13.33 -18.12 41.91
C LYS A 762 12.02 -18.16 42.71
N ASN A 763 10.91 -17.75 42.11
CA ASN A 763 9.60 -17.56 42.76
C ASN A 763 8.55 -18.65 42.44
N LEU A 764 8.95 -19.77 41.80
CA LEU A 764 8.02 -20.77 41.26
C LEU A 764 6.98 -21.27 42.28
N LYS A 765 7.37 -21.45 43.56
CA LYS A 765 6.44 -21.82 44.63
C LYS A 765 5.39 -20.73 44.88
N GLN A 766 5.83 -19.49 45.11
CA GLN A 766 4.96 -18.37 45.46
C GLN A 766 4.00 -18.02 44.32
N LEU A 767 4.45 -18.14 43.07
CA LEU A 767 3.58 -17.97 41.90
C LEU A 767 2.47 -19.04 41.86
N ASN A 768 2.81 -20.31 42.11
CA ASN A 768 1.83 -21.39 42.19
C ASN A 768 0.91 -21.31 43.44
N GLU A 769 1.29 -20.54 44.47
CA GLU A 769 0.55 -20.42 45.74
C GLU A 769 -0.40 -19.20 45.75
N PHE A 770 -0.06 -18.11 45.05
CA PHE A 770 -0.76 -16.83 45.17
C PHE A 770 -1.40 -16.28 43.87
N ILE A 771 -1.07 -16.81 42.68
CA ILE A 771 -1.65 -16.32 41.42
C ILE A 771 -3.10 -16.79 41.27
N GLU A 772 -4.02 -15.83 41.15
CA GLU A 772 -5.46 -16.06 40.96
C GLU A 772 -5.80 -16.15 39.46
N GLN A 773 -5.08 -15.42 38.60
CA GLN A 773 -5.29 -15.35 37.15
C GLN A 773 -3.92 -15.24 36.42
N PRO A 774 -3.64 -16.03 35.36
CA PRO A 774 -2.27 -16.17 34.84
C PRO A 774 -1.58 -14.86 34.41
N TRP A 775 -2.32 -13.88 33.88
CA TRP A 775 -1.77 -12.56 33.51
C TRP A 775 -1.10 -11.81 34.67
N GLN A 776 -1.47 -12.10 35.91
CA GLN A 776 -0.84 -11.53 37.11
C GLN A 776 0.67 -11.88 37.18
N ILE A 777 1.11 -13.00 36.59
CA ILE A 777 2.54 -13.35 36.48
C ILE A 777 3.30 -12.28 35.69
N VAL A 778 2.72 -11.82 34.58
CA VAL A 778 3.37 -10.85 33.68
C VAL A 778 3.40 -9.46 34.31
N GLU A 779 2.33 -9.02 34.96
CA GLU A 779 2.32 -7.72 35.65
C GLU A 779 3.16 -7.70 36.93
N LEU A 780 3.21 -8.80 37.68
CA LEU A 780 4.10 -8.91 38.84
C LEU A 780 5.57 -8.89 38.41
N PHE A 781 5.90 -9.58 37.30
CA PHE A 781 7.22 -9.46 36.69
C PHE A 781 7.50 -8.03 36.22
N ARG A 782 6.60 -7.41 35.44
CA ARG A 782 6.74 -6.02 34.95
C ARG A 782 6.95 -5.03 36.10
N LYS A 783 6.19 -5.17 37.18
CA LYS A 783 6.33 -4.38 38.41
C LYS A 783 7.72 -4.56 39.01
N HIS A 784 8.12 -5.80 39.32
CA HIS A 784 9.40 -6.09 39.95
C HIS A 784 10.59 -5.67 39.08
N LEU A 785 10.51 -5.90 37.77
CA LEU A 785 11.46 -5.44 36.77
C LEU A 785 11.64 -3.92 36.85
N LYS A 786 10.55 -3.14 36.80
CA LYS A 786 10.59 -1.67 36.88
C LYS A 786 11.07 -1.15 38.23
N GLU A 787 10.62 -1.72 39.34
CA GLU A 787 11.04 -1.31 40.69
C GLU A 787 12.48 -1.73 41.05
N SER A 788 13.08 -2.65 40.27
CA SER A 788 14.48 -3.07 40.43
C SER A 788 15.46 -2.28 39.56
N ALA A 789 14.95 -1.53 38.58
CA ALA A 789 15.76 -0.91 37.54
C ALA A 789 16.64 0.24 38.07
N GLN A 790 17.87 0.31 37.54
CA GLN A 790 18.84 1.36 37.84
C GLN A 790 18.40 2.66 37.18
N ASN A 791 17.70 3.51 37.93
CA ASN A 791 17.14 4.77 37.45
C ASN A 791 18.04 6.00 37.72
N VAL A 792 19.17 5.82 38.41
CA VAL A 792 20.27 6.78 38.54
C VAL A 792 21.59 6.04 38.32
N VAL A 793 22.34 6.40 37.28
CA VAL A 793 23.59 5.71 36.90
C VAL A 793 24.66 6.72 36.50
N ASP A 794 25.91 6.50 36.93
CA ASP A 794 27.04 7.44 36.74
C ASP A 794 26.69 8.89 37.18
N ASN A 795 25.96 9.03 38.30
CA ASN A 795 25.40 10.28 38.84
C ASN A 795 24.40 11.03 37.92
N ARG A 796 23.81 10.35 36.93
CA ARG A 796 22.81 10.92 36.01
C ARG A 796 21.45 10.27 36.22
N GLN A 797 20.40 11.08 36.15
CA GLN A 797 19.00 10.63 36.19
C GLN A 797 18.62 9.97 34.86
N TRP A 798 18.04 8.77 34.91
CA TRP A 798 17.53 8.07 33.73
C TRP A 798 16.28 8.76 33.15
N ASP A 799 16.19 8.83 31.82
CA ASP A 799 14.99 9.31 31.12
C ASP A 799 13.92 8.22 31.04
N GLN A 800 13.15 8.14 32.12
CA GLN A 800 12.06 7.19 32.30
C GLN A 800 10.86 7.42 31.35
N LYS A 801 10.81 8.53 30.60
CA LYS A 801 9.75 8.79 29.62
C LYS A 801 10.04 8.20 28.24
N ARG A 802 11.33 8.02 27.92
CA ARG A 802 11.77 7.47 26.62
C ARG A 802 12.22 6.03 26.72
N PHE A 803 12.94 5.65 27.78
CA PHE A 803 13.69 4.38 27.84
C PHE A 803 13.33 3.50 29.06
N GLY A 804 12.06 3.52 29.46
CA GLY A 804 11.55 2.68 30.56
C GLY A 804 12.15 3.00 31.93
N ALA A 805 11.90 2.16 32.93
CA ALA A 805 12.17 2.50 34.34
C ALA A 805 13.66 2.74 34.68
N GLY A 806 14.59 2.17 33.91
CA GLY A 806 16.03 2.24 34.15
C GLY A 806 16.79 1.19 33.34
N ILE A 807 18.06 0.98 33.69
CA ILE A 807 18.82 -0.19 33.22
C ILE A 807 18.45 -1.41 34.09
N LEU A 808 18.30 -2.59 33.49
CA LEU A 808 18.12 -3.85 34.21
C LEU A 808 19.15 -4.03 35.35
N ASP A 809 18.69 -4.44 36.54
CA ASP A 809 19.52 -4.99 37.60
C ASP A 809 19.01 -6.39 37.97
N LEU A 810 19.76 -7.41 37.57
CA LEU A 810 19.40 -8.80 37.83
C LEU A 810 19.47 -9.14 39.32
N THR A 811 20.42 -8.55 40.05
CA THR A 811 20.61 -8.82 41.48
C THR A 811 19.49 -8.16 42.30
N ALA A 812 19.12 -6.92 42.02
CA ALA A 812 17.99 -6.24 42.67
C ALA A 812 16.66 -6.93 42.35
N LEU A 813 16.46 -7.37 41.09
CA LEU A 813 15.27 -8.11 40.67
C LEU A 813 15.13 -9.46 41.38
N LEU A 814 16.20 -10.26 41.48
CA LEU A 814 16.15 -11.56 42.15
C LEU A 814 16.08 -11.47 43.68
N ASN A 815 16.35 -10.28 44.24
CA ASN A 815 16.06 -9.93 45.63
C ASN A 815 14.61 -9.42 45.86
N LYS A 816 13.77 -9.27 44.82
CA LYS A 816 12.32 -9.05 45.01
C LYS A 816 11.65 -10.35 45.42
N ASP A 817 10.96 -10.32 46.56
CA ASP A 817 10.06 -11.39 46.99
C ASP A 817 8.65 -11.19 46.41
N VAL A 818 7.85 -12.25 46.44
CA VAL A 818 6.47 -12.27 45.91
C VAL A 818 5.51 -12.45 47.08
N THR A 819 4.60 -11.48 47.28
CA THR A 819 3.57 -11.51 48.33
C THR A 819 2.15 -11.53 47.77
N ALA A 820 1.19 -12.00 48.57
CA ALA A 820 -0.21 -12.09 48.18
C ALA A 820 -0.90 -10.71 48.10
N GLU A 821 -0.42 -9.75 48.88
CA GLU A 821 -0.89 -8.36 48.89
C GLU A 821 -0.62 -7.66 47.56
N GLU A 822 0.54 -7.92 46.96
CA GLU A 822 0.94 -7.31 45.69
C GLU A 822 0.09 -7.79 44.52
N ILE A 823 -0.23 -9.08 44.48
CA ILE A 823 -1.00 -9.72 43.40
C ILE A 823 -2.43 -9.16 43.33
N LYS A 824 -3.05 -8.90 44.49
CA LYS A 824 -4.38 -8.26 44.60
C LYS A 824 -4.41 -6.80 44.12
N GLY A 825 -3.26 -6.14 44.03
CA GLY A 825 -3.13 -4.76 43.54
C GLY A 825 -2.90 -4.65 42.03
N LEU A 826 -2.66 -5.76 41.32
CA LEU A 826 -2.32 -5.76 39.89
C LEU A 826 -3.55 -5.44 39.03
N LYS A 827 -3.30 -4.82 37.87
CA LYS A 827 -4.34 -4.47 36.89
C LYS A 827 -3.98 -5.11 35.55
N ASN A 828 -4.94 -5.82 34.95
CA ASN A 828 -4.78 -6.38 33.61
C ASN A 828 -4.56 -5.25 32.59
N ALA A 829 -3.50 -5.36 31.79
CA ALA A 829 -3.03 -4.33 30.86
C ALA A 829 -3.98 -4.05 29.67
N TYR A 830 -4.97 -4.93 29.46
CA TYR A 830 -6.03 -4.80 28.46
C TYR A 830 -7.38 -4.33 29.04
N ALA A 831 -7.50 -4.21 30.37
CA ALA A 831 -8.74 -3.78 31.02
C ALA A 831 -9.17 -2.39 30.53
N GLY A 832 -10.38 -2.31 29.95
CA GLY A 832 -10.91 -1.07 29.35
C GLY A 832 -10.39 -0.74 27.94
N LYS A 833 -9.62 -1.63 27.30
CA LYS A 833 -9.11 -1.47 25.92
C LYS A 833 -9.87 -2.34 24.89
N GLU A 834 -10.92 -3.02 25.32
CA GLU A 834 -11.64 -4.06 24.56
C GLU A 834 -12.44 -3.52 23.36
N SER A 835 -12.81 -2.24 23.35
CA SER A 835 -13.64 -1.62 22.31
C SER A 835 -12.86 -0.61 21.44
N ARG A 836 -11.64 -0.97 21.01
CA ARG A 836 -10.89 -0.14 20.06
C ARG A 836 -11.63 -0.12 18.71
N LYS A 837 -11.84 1.08 18.15
CA LYS A 837 -12.18 1.21 16.74
C LYS A 837 -10.99 0.75 15.92
N GLU A 838 -11.21 -0.23 15.05
CA GLU A 838 -10.17 -0.68 14.14
C GLU A 838 -9.82 0.39 13.11
N TRP A 839 -8.55 0.40 12.72
CA TRP A 839 -8.07 1.34 11.72
C TRP A 839 -8.59 0.96 10.34
N ASP A 840 -9.06 1.96 9.60
CA ASP A 840 -9.48 1.82 8.21
C ASP A 840 -8.40 1.13 7.34
N LEU A 841 -8.81 0.34 6.33
CA LEU A 841 -7.87 -0.39 5.47
C LEU A 841 -6.85 0.55 4.82
N GLY A 842 -7.26 1.76 4.45
CA GLY A 842 -6.36 2.78 3.91
C GLY A 842 -5.29 3.21 4.91
N VAL A 843 -5.59 3.22 6.22
CA VAL A 843 -4.61 3.50 7.27
C VAL A 843 -3.68 2.30 7.47
N ARG A 844 -4.20 1.06 7.43
CA ARG A 844 -3.39 -0.16 7.47
C ARG A 844 -2.41 -0.25 6.28
N GLU A 845 -2.89 0.01 5.07
CA GLU A 845 -2.08 0.09 3.85
C GLU A 845 -1.07 1.25 3.90
N THR A 846 -1.50 2.43 4.36
CA THR A 846 -0.61 3.58 4.62
C THR A 846 0.53 3.19 5.53
N VAL A 847 0.25 2.53 6.65
CA VAL A 847 1.27 2.12 7.62
C VAL A 847 2.20 1.06 7.04
N HIS A 848 1.67 0.09 6.28
CA HIS A 848 2.50 -0.87 5.54
C HIS A 848 3.47 -0.16 4.57
N PHE A 849 2.99 0.82 3.80
CA PHE A 849 3.81 1.64 2.91
C PHE A 849 4.86 2.46 3.68
N LEU A 850 4.47 3.19 4.73
CA LEU A 850 5.36 3.99 5.57
C LEU A 850 6.46 3.15 6.25
N TRP A 851 6.11 1.96 6.71
CA TRP A 851 7.04 0.99 7.30
C TRP A 851 8.11 0.59 6.27
N ASN A 852 7.71 0.36 5.03
CA ASN A 852 8.62 0.06 3.93
C ASN A 852 9.45 1.29 3.49
N THR A 853 8.91 2.51 3.58
CA THR A 853 9.67 3.78 3.42
C THR A 853 10.81 3.87 4.44
N ALA A 854 10.52 3.69 5.73
CA ALA A 854 11.51 3.75 6.79
C ALA A 854 12.61 2.69 6.60
N ARG A 855 12.21 1.46 6.27
CA ARG A 855 13.13 0.32 6.09
C ARG A 855 14.09 0.46 4.92
N ARG A 856 13.76 1.20 3.86
CA ARG A 856 14.71 1.48 2.75
C ARG A 856 15.97 2.20 3.22
N LYS A 857 15.89 3.01 4.30
CA LYS A 857 17.05 3.66 4.93
C LYS A 857 17.92 2.69 5.73
N LEU A 858 17.29 1.67 6.32
CA LEU A 858 17.93 0.66 7.17
C LEU A 858 18.64 -0.44 6.36
N THR A 859 18.51 -0.48 5.05
CA THR A 859 19.26 -1.40 4.18
C THR A 859 19.46 -0.80 2.79
N PRO A 860 20.56 -0.06 2.56
CA PRO A 860 20.96 0.37 1.22
C PRO A 860 21.03 -0.83 0.26
N GLY A 861 20.45 -0.69 -0.93
CA GLY A 861 20.25 -1.81 -1.87
C GLY A 861 18.91 -2.55 -1.73
N PHE A 862 18.01 -2.12 -0.84
CA PHE A 862 16.63 -2.65 -0.78
C PHE A 862 15.76 -2.16 -1.95
N GLU A 863 15.84 -2.88 -3.06
CA GLU A 863 14.80 -2.92 -4.09
C GLU A 863 13.90 -4.14 -3.84
N SER A 864 12.74 -3.93 -3.23
CA SER A 864 11.68 -4.94 -3.26
C SER A 864 11.01 -4.91 -4.63
N ALA A 865 10.76 -6.08 -5.23
CA ALA A 865 10.00 -6.17 -6.48
C ALA A 865 8.57 -5.58 -6.33
N THR A 866 8.02 -5.60 -5.11
CA THR A 866 6.76 -4.95 -4.72
C THR A 866 6.78 -3.41 -4.73
N ALA A 867 7.92 -2.76 -5.02
CA ALA A 867 8.02 -1.29 -5.08
C ALA A 867 7.34 -0.66 -6.32
N GLN A 868 6.38 -1.35 -6.94
CA GLN A 868 5.60 -0.90 -8.10
C GLN A 868 4.07 -0.90 -7.89
N GLU A 869 3.56 -1.37 -6.75
CA GLU A 869 2.16 -1.15 -6.40
C GLU A 869 1.95 0.30 -5.92
N ALA A 870 1.01 1.01 -6.54
CA ALA A 870 0.61 2.36 -6.13
C ALA A 870 -0.40 2.27 -4.98
N LEU A 871 -0.32 3.22 -4.03
CA LEU A 871 -1.31 3.33 -2.95
C LEU A 871 -2.74 3.43 -3.52
N THR A 872 -3.67 2.65 -2.96
CA THR A 872 -5.10 2.73 -3.25
C THR A 872 -5.63 4.11 -2.89
N GLU A 873 -6.78 4.51 -3.43
CA GLU A 873 -7.36 5.82 -3.09
C GLU A 873 -7.71 5.93 -1.59
N ARG A 874 -8.13 4.82 -0.96
CA ARG A 874 -8.40 4.73 0.48
C ARG A 874 -7.13 5.01 1.29
N ALA A 875 -5.99 4.51 0.84
CA ALA A 875 -4.68 4.81 1.46
C ALA A 875 -4.16 6.21 1.14
N ARG A 876 -4.34 6.72 -0.08
CA ARG A 876 -4.00 8.11 -0.41
C ARG A 876 -4.80 9.09 0.46
N ILE A 877 -6.10 8.88 0.65
CA ILE A 877 -6.93 9.66 1.58
C ILE A 877 -6.40 9.55 3.03
N SER A 878 -5.94 8.37 3.44
CA SER A 878 -5.39 8.14 4.78
C SER A 878 -4.07 8.89 5.00
N VAL A 879 -3.11 8.81 4.07
CA VAL A 879 -1.89 9.64 4.11
C VAL A 879 -2.22 11.13 4.10
N ALA A 880 -3.25 11.56 3.36
CA ALA A 880 -3.67 12.95 3.29
C ALA A 880 -4.09 13.49 4.66
N ALA A 881 -5.04 12.79 5.29
CA ALA A 881 -5.56 13.10 6.62
C ALA A 881 -4.45 13.06 7.68
N MET A 882 -3.59 12.03 7.65
CA MET A 882 -2.48 11.87 8.60
C MET A 882 -1.42 12.98 8.46
N SER A 883 -0.97 13.27 7.24
CA SER A 883 0.14 14.23 6.99
C SER A 883 -0.28 15.71 6.95
N GLY A 884 -1.58 16.00 6.99
CA GLY A 884 -2.14 17.34 6.81
C GLY A 884 -2.01 17.88 5.37
N ARG A 885 -1.78 16.99 4.40
CA ARG A 885 -1.57 17.32 2.98
C ARG A 885 -2.85 16.97 2.20
N PRO A 886 -3.30 17.80 1.23
CA PRO A 886 -4.36 17.40 0.29
C PRO A 886 -4.05 16.06 -0.40
N VAL A 887 -5.09 15.28 -0.75
CA VAL A 887 -4.94 13.94 -1.37
C VAL A 887 -4.12 13.98 -2.67
N ASN A 888 -4.24 15.05 -3.46
CA ASN A 888 -3.43 15.28 -4.67
C ASN A 888 -2.02 15.90 -4.41
N LYS A 889 -1.59 15.95 -3.14
CA LYS A 889 -0.24 16.30 -2.67
C LYS A 889 0.32 15.23 -1.73
N VAL A 890 -0.38 14.09 -1.62
CA VAL A 890 0.15 12.84 -1.06
C VAL A 890 1.17 12.28 -2.03
N PHE A 891 2.13 11.59 -1.45
CA PHE A 891 3.35 11.16 -2.11
C PHE A 891 3.07 10.01 -3.09
N GLU A 892 3.45 10.21 -4.35
CA GLU A 892 3.27 9.23 -5.42
C GLU A 892 4.43 8.21 -5.46
N SER A 893 5.52 8.46 -4.72
CA SER A 893 6.57 7.47 -4.46
C SER A 893 7.24 7.65 -3.10
N TYR A 894 7.82 6.55 -2.59
CA TYR A 894 8.53 6.44 -1.32
C TYR A 894 9.55 7.57 -1.04
N ALA A 895 10.20 8.10 -2.09
CA ALA A 895 11.31 9.06 -1.96
C ALA A 895 10.88 10.50 -1.65
N GLN A 896 9.59 10.82 -1.70
CA GLN A 896 9.09 12.18 -1.49
C GLN A 896 8.71 12.46 -0.01
N PHE A 897 8.61 11.43 0.82
CA PHE A 897 8.22 11.53 2.23
C PHE A 897 9.30 12.22 3.07
N ASP A 898 8.90 13.21 3.86
CA ASP A 898 9.77 13.83 4.86
C ASP A 898 10.04 12.83 6.00
N GLU A 899 11.27 12.80 6.51
CA GLU A 899 11.72 11.80 7.48
C GLU A 899 10.93 11.95 8.78
N ASP A 900 10.97 13.17 9.31
CA ASP A 900 10.21 13.67 10.44
C ASP A 900 8.70 13.37 10.35
N GLN A 901 8.10 13.43 9.15
CA GLN A 901 6.68 13.10 9.00
C GLN A 901 6.44 11.59 8.97
N THR A 902 7.29 10.81 8.28
CA THR A 902 7.16 9.34 8.21
C THR A 902 7.12 8.73 9.61
N GLU A 903 8.06 9.13 10.47
CA GLU A 903 8.20 8.57 11.80
C GLU A 903 7.08 9.05 12.74
N LYS A 904 6.63 10.31 12.65
CA LYS A 904 5.48 10.80 13.44
C LYS A 904 4.17 10.12 13.07
N LEU A 905 3.98 9.72 11.81
CA LEU A 905 2.78 9.00 11.39
C LEU A 905 2.79 7.53 11.79
N LEU A 906 3.94 6.85 11.66
CA LEU A 906 4.14 5.52 12.24
C LEU A 906 3.90 5.57 13.76
N LYS A 907 4.44 6.58 14.46
CA LYS A 907 4.26 6.76 15.91
C LYS A 907 2.81 6.82 16.35
N VAL A 908 1.98 7.64 15.69
CA VAL A 908 0.55 7.76 16.01
C VAL A 908 -0.18 6.41 15.86
N TYR A 909 0.09 5.65 14.79
CA TYR A 909 -0.50 4.32 14.64
C TYR A 909 0.07 3.35 15.68
N PHE A 910 1.38 3.33 15.90
CA PHE A 910 2.06 2.36 16.78
C PHE A 910 1.64 2.55 18.24
N GLU A 911 1.69 3.79 18.75
CA GLU A 911 1.28 4.11 20.12
C GLU A 911 -0.23 3.90 20.35
N SER A 912 -1.08 3.88 19.30
CA SER A 912 -2.50 3.57 19.44
C SER A 912 -2.81 2.13 19.90
N PHE A 913 -1.83 1.21 19.76
CA PHE A 913 -1.96 -0.17 20.24
C PHE A 913 -1.56 -0.36 21.71
N ASN A 914 -0.96 0.64 22.36
CA ASN A 914 -0.65 0.62 23.80
C ASN A 914 -1.89 0.99 24.62
#